data_AF-A0AAP4Y141-F1
#
_entry.id   AF-A0AAP4Y141-F1
#
_cell.length_a   1.000
_cell.length_b   1.000
_cell.length_c   1.000
_cell.angle_alpha   90.00
_cell.angle_beta   90.00
_cell.angle_gamma   90.00
#
_symmetry.space_group_name_H-M   'P 1'
#
loop_
_entity.id
_entity.type
_entity.pdbx_description
1 polymer ?
#
loop_
_entity_poly.entity_id
_entity_poly.type
_entity_poly.pdbx_seq_one_letter_code
_entity_poly.pdbx_strand_id
1 'polypeptide(L)'
;MSAFVGRSREVEHLLGRLDRILSGRGGVVFITGDAGAGKSTLTERFLVEAALRAPEGRILVASCSEQFGAGEPYQPFIEAFKALLTEGPSEAGPKGRFLDMAKRVAPYWLSVIPVAGNVISAAVHTATEVRRSQVGTQAAEAPSEEALLFQYTELLLAAADEAPVLLFVDDLHWADRASASLFGHLARKIGDRRVLMLGTYRPSDVEVSQHPIRDVRAELLRYGLAEDLALEPLDEAALAEFIREELGGPGTPQLRRWLSQRAGSNPLFFGELLRWLVEQGYCTEREGEWGLVRLPDQVDIPASAEGVIGKRLGRLDPELRRVLEYASVQGDEFDSTVLARLLEADELALEETLERLERVHRLLRLTGTRDLPDGDISSVYLFSHSLIQDVLHQGLQGKRRILLHRKVASILGEIYAGDTSAVDNVLAVHFDEGRQPKEAYEAALRAAEKASRVYAHEDAVELLGRALRNAPGEPERARALTRRAAEWQRAGRFAEARDDVGEALGLAQSCGDRALVLHLRRRRVDLEIEQSVRPATELVAALADLAGEAREAGDREELCQILWSVRVLPAAEAAEAGLAIAPALEEALGSAETLGDPELIARAHFCVGTGPARVLEPSTALVHLEEARSRYEALSNRLRVGYCSNALAVVAVLLGDYGRAKLEFERAEAAFEEVGDPVAVASARNNRAVLLTRAGEFEQAEMTLQSALGTIRRLGAGARELAVLQSLAELYVATGDLERAEACWRELVGGAARAGYPDTGLVAACGLALVQVERGELEAAAAGLEEVTRRLEAEADSWTEGREAMLRLRAGIALARGRSDEAAVAAGDAAAALEGRDAYMRASFLLLRAEALVAGGSGPAVVEARALLEEARTVFGGLEARPALDRVDELLTRMSRGV
;
A
#
# COMPACT_ATOMS: atom_id res chain seq x y z
N MET A 1 -7.49 6.10 41.82
CA MET A 1 -7.31 7.19 40.83
C MET A 1 -6.38 8.22 41.42
N SER A 2 -5.30 8.60 40.73
CA SER A 2 -4.60 9.85 41.03
C SER A 2 -5.53 11.02 40.73
N ALA A 3 -5.35 12.15 41.41
CA ALA A 3 -6.18 13.32 41.15
C ALA A 3 -5.91 13.89 39.74
N PHE A 4 -6.96 14.25 39.01
CA PHE A 4 -6.87 14.94 37.72
C PHE A 4 -6.72 16.43 37.95
N VAL A 5 -5.59 17.01 37.53
CA VAL A 5 -5.21 18.36 37.90
C VAL A 5 -4.67 19.12 36.70
N GLY A 6 -5.08 20.38 36.55
CA GLY A 6 -4.48 21.33 35.62
C GLY A 6 -4.51 20.93 34.15
N ARG A 7 -5.72 20.67 33.60
CA ARG A 7 -5.98 20.45 32.15
C ARG A 7 -7.44 20.75 31.74
N SER A 8 -8.13 21.62 32.49
CA SER A 8 -9.57 21.87 32.27
C SER A 8 -9.86 22.47 30.90
N ARG A 9 -8.95 23.31 30.37
CA ARG A 9 -9.10 23.93 29.05
C ARG A 9 -9.01 22.89 27.93
N GLU A 10 -8.08 21.96 28.06
CA GLU A 10 -7.88 20.87 27.10
C GLU A 10 -9.08 19.91 27.10
N VAL A 11 -9.63 19.57 28.28
CA VAL A 11 -10.87 18.79 28.38
C VAL A 11 -12.05 19.54 27.73
N GLU A 12 -12.24 20.82 28.06
CA GLU A 12 -13.31 21.64 27.46
C GLU A 12 -13.19 21.71 25.92
N HIS A 13 -11.97 21.78 25.38
CA HIS A 13 -11.74 21.75 23.93
C HIS A 13 -12.18 20.43 23.30
N LEU A 14 -11.82 19.29 23.92
CA LEU A 14 -12.24 17.97 23.45
C LEU A 14 -13.76 17.77 23.57
N LEU A 15 -14.38 18.25 24.64
CA LEU A 15 -15.84 18.26 24.80
C LEU A 15 -16.52 19.11 23.72
N GLY A 16 -15.94 20.24 23.33
CA GLY A 16 -16.44 21.05 22.21
C GLY A 16 -16.39 20.30 20.87
N ARG A 17 -15.44 19.36 20.69
CA ARG A 17 -15.37 18.48 19.51
C ARG A 17 -16.44 17.40 19.57
N LEU A 18 -16.68 16.82 20.75
CA LEU A 18 -17.79 15.90 20.95
C LEU A 18 -19.13 16.55 20.59
N ASP A 19 -19.35 17.81 21.00
CA ASP A 19 -20.59 18.53 20.67
C ASP A 19 -20.74 18.72 19.14
N ARG A 20 -19.64 18.87 18.39
CA ARG A 20 -19.66 18.93 16.92
C ARG A 20 -20.04 17.59 16.28
N ILE A 21 -19.56 16.47 16.80
CA ILE A 21 -19.93 15.15 16.23
C ILE A 21 -21.41 14.84 16.46
N LEU A 22 -21.96 15.26 17.60
CA LEU A 22 -23.40 15.16 17.88
C LEU A 22 -24.23 15.99 16.90
N SER A 23 -23.65 17.07 16.35
CA SER A 23 -24.26 17.87 15.28
C SER A 23 -24.03 17.34 13.86
N GLY A 24 -23.37 16.18 13.70
CA GLY A 24 -23.17 15.53 12.40
C GLY A 24 -21.83 15.80 11.71
N ARG A 25 -20.88 16.51 12.36
CA ARG A 25 -19.58 16.85 11.76
C ARG A 25 -18.45 16.14 12.49
N GLY A 26 -17.68 15.36 11.74
CA GLY A 26 -16.58 14.59 12.27
C GLY A 26 -15.30 15.40 12.40
N GLY A 27 -14.24 14.76 12.86
CA GLY A 27 -12.93 15.38 12.89
C GLY A 27 -11.87 14.51 13.54
N VAL A 28 -10.62 14.97 13.40
CA VAL A 28 -9.44 14.33 13.97
C VAL A 28 -8.76 15.30 14.93
N VAL A 29 -8.37 14.82 16.11
CA VAL A 29 -7.54 15.57 17.06
C VAL A 29 -6.33 14.74 17.44
N PHE A 30 -5.13 15.28 17.19
CA PHE A 30 -3.89 14.73 17.68
C PHE A 30 -3.54 15.34 19.03
N ILE A 31 -3.29 14.51 20.05
CA ILE A 31 -2.88 14.96 21.38
C ILE A 31 -1.39 14.67 21.53
N THR A 32 -0.57 15.72 21.59
CA THR A 32 0.89 15.59 21.55
C THR A 32 1.53 16.04 22.85
N GLY A 33 2.65 15.43 23.22
CA GLY A 33 3.41 15.79 24.41
C GLY A 33 4.45 14.73 24.76
N ASP A 34 5.44 15.10 25.57
CA ASP A 34 6.52 14.20 25.97
C ASP A 34 6.03 13.03 26.85
N ALA A 35 6.92 12.05 27.08
CA ALA A 35 6.63 10.92 27.97
C ALA A 35 6.26 11.42 29.38
N GLY A 36 5.14 10.95 29.92
CA GLY A 36 4.63 11.38 31.23
C GLY A 36 3.90 12.74 31.25
N ALA A 37 3.71 13.42 30.11
CA ALA A 37 3.01 14.72 30.02
C ALA A 37 1.52 14.71 30.41
N GLY A 38 0.94 13.53 30.66
CA GLY A 38 -0.46 13.37 31.06
C GLY A 38 -1.44 13.13 29.91
N LYS A 39 -0.95 12.73 28.72
CA LYS A 39 -1.78 12.42 27.53
C LYS A 39 -2.89 11.41 27.85
N SER A 40 -2.53 10.20 28.30
CA SER A 40 -3.50 9.15 28.60
C SER A 40 -4.45 9.56 29.73
N THR A 41 -3.98 10.28 30.75
CA THR A 41 -4.84 10.78 31.84
C THR A 41 -5.88 11.81 31.36
N LEU A 42 -5.49 12.73 30.46
CA LEU A 42 -6.42 13.65 29.80
C LEU A 42 -7.47 12.89 29.01
N THR A 43 -7.05 11.91 28.21
CA THR A 43 -7.98 11.16 27.37
C THR A 43 -8.90 10.28 28.19
N GLU A 44 -8.40 9.55 29.21
CA GLU A 44 -9.23 8.79 30.15
C GLU A 44 -10.32 9.67 30.79
N ARG A 45 -9.97 10.89 31.23
CA ARG A 45 -10.93 11.83 31.79
C ARG A 45 -11.98 12.26 30.77
N PHE A 46 -11.54 12.60 29.55
CA PHE A 46 -12.44 12.96 28.46
C PHE A 46 -13.39 11.81 28.09
N LEU A 47 -12.90 10.57 28.01
CA LEU A 47 -13.70 9.38 27.66
C LEU A 47 -14.83 9.15 28.68
N VAL A 48 -14.54 9.30 29.98
CA VAL A 48 -15.56 9.21 31.03
C VAL A 48 -16.64 10.28 30.86
N GLU A 49 -16.24 11.52 30.60
CA GLU A 49 -17.21 12.61 30.39
C GLU A 49 -17.99 12.47 29.07
N ALA A 50 -17.35 11.95 28.02
CA ALA A 50 -17.98 11.66 26.74
C ALA A 50 -19.05 10.58 26.88
N ALA A 51 -18.76 9.50 27.63
CA ALA A 51 -19.73 8.44 27.92
C ALA A 51 -20.98 8.96 28.66
N LEU A 52 -20.80 9.95 29.55
CA LEU A 52 -21.91 10.58 30.28
C LEU A 52 -22.72 11.53 29.40
N ARG A 53 -22.08 12.25 28.47
CA ARG A 53 -22.74 13.22 27.58
C ARG A 53 -23.45 12.57 26.39
N ALA A 54 -22.92 11.46 25.89
CA ALA A 54 -23.44 10.74 24.73
C ALA A 54 -23.60 9.23 25.07
N PRO A 55 -24.58 8.87 25.91
CA PRO A 55 -24.75 7.49 26.38
C PRO A 55 -25.13 6.50 25.26
N GLU A 56 -25.69 7.00 24.16
CA GLU A 56 -25.92 6.23 22.92
C GLU A 56 -24.69 6.12 22.02
N GLY A 57 -23.63 6.88 22.28
CA GLY A 57 -22.40 6.89 21.49
C GLY A 57 -21.53 5.65 21.73
N ARG A 58 -20.73 5.29 20.74
CA ARG A 58 -19.78 4.17 20.80
C ARG A 58 -18.39 4.71 21.06
N ILE A 59 -17.74 4.24 22.11
CA ILE A 59 -16.37 4.63 22.46
C ILE A 59 -15.47 3.43 22.19
N LEU A 60 -14.59 3.58 21.19
CA LEU A 60 -13.64 2.56 20.78
C LEU A 60 -12.26 3.03 21.24
N VAL A 61 -11.67 2.28 22.15
CA VAL A 61 -10.33 2.54 22.65
C VAL A 61 -9.41 1.46 22.12
N ALA A 62 -8.33 1.89 21.50
CA ALA A 62 -7.24 1.05 21.05
C ALA A 62 -5.92 1.66 21.53
N SER A 63 -4.93 0.83 21.77
CA SER A 63 -3.58 1.27 22.12
C SER A 63 -2.58 0.64 21.18
N CYS A 64 -1.70 1.46 20.62
CA CYS A 64 -0.49 0.94 19.98
C CYS A 64 0.50 0.61 21.10
N SER A 65 1.06 -0.59 21.07
CA SER A 65 2.10 -0.99 22.01
C SER A 65 3.40 -1.24 21.26
N GLU A 66 4.50 -0.84 21.88
CA GLU A 66 5.84 -1.34 21.53
C GLU A 66 5.91 -2.79 21.99
N GLN A 67 5.15 -3.68 21.34
CA GLN A 67 5.40 -5.10 21.48
C GLN A 67 6.84 -5.37 21.03
N PHE A 68 7.42 -6.44 21.55
CA PHE A 68 8.69 -6.96 21.06
C PHE A 68 8.54 -7.22 19.53
N GLY A 69 8.92 -6.27 18.69
CA GLY A 69 8.67 -6.22 17.23
C GLY A 69 7.43 -5.39 16.82
N ALA A 70 7.37 -4.94 15.57
CA ALA A 70 6.11 -4.42 14.99
C ALA A 70 4.98 -5.39 15.33
N GLY A 71 3.91 -4.96 16.01
CA GLY A 71 2.81 -5.83 16.46
C GLY A 71 2.10 -6.57 15.31
N GLU A 72 1.00 -7.29 15.58
CA GLU A 72 0.17 -7.76 14.46
C GLU A 72 -0.29 -6.55 13.61
N PRO A 73 -0.17 -6.59 12.27
CA PRO A 73 -0.60 -5.46 11.46
C PRO A 73 -2.06 -5.12 11.70
N TYR A 74 -2.38 -3.82 11.76
CA TYR A 74 -3.72 -3.32 12.08
C TYR A 74 -4.25 -3.66 13.48
N GLN A 75 -3.42 -4.17 14.41
CA GLN A 75 -3.85 -4.57 15.76
C GLN A 75 -4.77 -3.56 16.47
N PRO A 76 -4.45 -2.24 16.56
CA PRO A 76 -5.33 -1.30 17.25
C PRO A 76 -6.73 -1.23 16.61
N PHE A 77 -6.83 -1.40 15.30
CA PHE A 77 -8.10 -1.39 14.58
C PHE A 77 -8.85 -2.72 14.70
N ILE A 78 -8.12 -3.84 14.79
CA ILE A 78 -8.68 -5.16 15.12
C ILE A 78 -9.29 -5.13 16.51
N GLU A 79 -8.62 -4.54 17.50
CA GLU A 79 -9.12 -4.40 18.87
C GLU A 79 -10.33 -3.47 18.97
N ALA A 80 -10.27 -2.29 18.34
CA ALA A 80 -11.40 -1.38 18.25
C ALA A 80 -12.62 -2.07 17.62
N PHE A 81 -12.41 -2.90 16.59
CA PHE A 81 -13.49 -3.63 15.94
C PHE A 81 -14.00 -4.81 16.79
N LYS A 82 -13.12 -5.53 17.49
CA LYS A 82 -13.52 -6.55 18.47
C LYS A 82 -14.46 -5.97 19.53
N ALA A 83 -14.17 -4.79 20.07
CA ALA A 83 -15.01 -4.10 21.05
C ALA A 83 -16.44 -3.85 20.51
N LEU A 84 -16.56 -3.43 19.25
CA LEU A 84 -17.87 -3.26 18.59
C LEU A 84 -18.67 -4.56 18.47
N LEU A 85 -18.00 -5.72 18.41
CA LEU A 85 -18.63 -7.02 18.31
C LEU A 85 -18.98 -7.62 19.68
N THR A 86 -18.33 -7.19 20.75
CA THR A 86 -18.54 -7.74 22.10
C THR A 86 -19.57 -6.95 22.91
N GLU A 87 -19.67 -5.62 22.75
CA GLU A 87 -20.58 -4.76 23.53
C GLU A 87 -22.03 -4.73 22.98
N GLY A 88 -23.02 -5.05 23.83
CA GLY A 88 -24.46 -4.87 23.57
C GLY A 88 -25.36 -6.12 23.79
N PRO A 89 -26.66 -5.98 24.15
CA PRO A 89 -27.52 -7.11 24.50
C PRO A 89 -28.13 -7.84 23.27
N SER A 90 -28.08 -9.19 23.30
CA SER A 90 -28.82 -10.19 22.50
C SER A 90 -28.60 -10.27 20.97
N GLU A 91 -28.66 -11.49 20.41
CA GLU A 91 -28.66 -11.82 18.97
C GLU A 91 -29.79 -11.12 18.18
N ALA A 92 -30.88 -10.71 18.84
CA ALA A 92 -31.99 -9.96 18.23
C ALA A 92 -31.88 -8.43 18.40
N GLY A 93 -30.81 -7.94 19.05
CA GLY A 93 -30.58 -6.53 19.37
C GLY A 93 -29.70 -5.77 18.36
N PRO A 94 -29.21 -4.57 18.72
CA PRO A 94 -28.28 -3.77 17.91
C PRO A 94 -27.02 -4.54 17.50
N LYS A 95 -26.53 -5.43 18.38
CA LYS A 95 -25.37 -6.30 18.16
C LYS A 95 -25.57 -7.29 17.00
N GLY A 96 -26.73 -7.94 16.91
CA GLY A 96 -27.05 -8.85 15.80
C GLY A 96 -27.11 -8.12 14.45
N ARG A 97 -27.71 -6.92 14.43
CA ARG A 97 -27.77 -6.08 13.23
C ARG A 97 -26.40 -5.60 12.78
N PHE A 98 -25.54 -5.20 13.73
CA PHE A 98 -24.18 -4.78 13.43
C PHE A 98 -23.33 -5.95 12.92
N LEU A 99 -23.47 -7.15 13.49
CA LEU A 99 -22.79 -8.35 13.00
C LEU A 99 -23.25 -8.73 11.58
N ASP A 100 -24.55 -8.64 11.29
CA ASP A 100 -25.08 -8.91 9.94
C ASP A 100 -24.71 -7.81 8.94
N MET A 101 -24.51 -6.56 9.40
CA MET A 101 -23.91 -5.50 8.60
C MET A 101 -22.43 -5.81 8.31
N ALA A 102 -21.63 -6.10 9.35
CA ALA A 102 -20.22 -6.44 9.23
C ALA A 102 -19.96 -7.63 8.29
N LYS A 103 -20.81 -8.67 8.33
CA LYS A 103 -20.77 -9.80 7.38
C LYS A 103 -20.94 -9.37 5.92
N ARG A 104 -21.68 -8.29 5.67
CA ARG A 104 -21.93 -7.75 4.32
C ARG A 104 -20.86 -6.77 3.88
N VAL A 105 -20.44 -5.85 4.76
CA VAL A 105 -19.58 -4.72 4.40
C VAL A 105 -18.10 -4.94 4.70
N ALA A 106 -17.77 -5.85 5.63
CA ALA A 106 -16.40 -6.13 6.05
C ALA A 106 -16.14 -7.62 6.33
N PRO A 107 -16.47 -8.53 5.39
CA PRO A 107 -16.35 -9.97 5.60
C PRO A 107 -14.91 -10.44 5.86
N TYR A 108 -13.91 -9.75 5.33
CA TYR A 108 -12.52 -10.13 5.55
C TYR A 108 -12.03 -9.77 6.95
N TRP A 109 -12.37 -8.57 7.45
CA TRP A 109 -12.03 -8.18 8.82
C TRP A 109 -12.63 -9.14 9.86
N LEU A 110 -13.83 -9.68 9.60
CA LEU A 110 -14.41 -10.74 10.44
C LEU A 110 -13.64 -12.07 10.38
N SER A 111 -12.92 -12.35 9.30
CA SER A 111 -12.07 -13.55 9.17
C SER A 111 -10.71 -13.37 9.84
N VAL A 112 -10.21 -12.15 9.95
CA VAL A 112 -8.92 -11.82 10.58
C VAL A 112 -9.05 -11.65 12.09
N ILE A 113 -10.25 -11.34 12.61
CA ILE A 113 -10.50 -11.26 14.04
C ILE A 113 -10.64 -12.67 14.64
N PRO A 114 -9.73 -13.12 15.52
CA PRO A 114 -10.01 -14.25 16.39
C PRO A 114 -11.02 -13.77 17.44
N VAL A 115 -12.31 -14.10 17.27
CA VAL A 115 -13.29 -13.92 18.35
C VAL A 115 -13.27 -15.18 19.21
N ALA A 116 -12.64 -15.08 20.38
CA ALA A 116 -12.84 -16.06 21.45
C ALA A 116 -14.30 -15.95 21.92
N GLY A 117 -15.07 -17.01 21.70
CA GLY A 117 -16.49 -17.05 22.02
C GLY A 117 -17.28 -17.94 21.06
N ASN A 118 -17.77 -19.06 21.59
CA ASN A 118 -18.54 -20.12 20.93
C ASN A 118 -19.82 -19.68 20.17
N VAL A 119 -20.10 -18.39 20.03
CA VAL A 119 -21.27 -17.86 19.32
C VAL A 119 -20.95 -17.47 17.87
N ILE A 120 -19.70 -17.06 17.56
CA ILE A 120 -19.31 -16.70 16.18
C ILE A 120 -18.63 -17.88 15.47
N SER A 121 -18.00 -18.80 16.21
CA SER A 121 -17.48 -20.06 15.67
C SER A 121 -18.58 -20.86 14.95
N ALA A 122 -19.81 -20.93 15.47
CA ALA A 122 -20.90 -21.64 14.78
C ALA A 122 -21.38 -20.91 13.51
N ALA A 123 -21.50 -19.57 13.51
CA ALA A 123 -21.96 -18.82 12.34
C ALA A 123 -20.89 -18.74 11.23
N VAL A 124 -19.61 -18.64 11.61
CA VAL A 124 -18.47 -18.65 10.69
C VAL A 124 -18.17 -20.08 10.23
N HIS A 125 -18.32 -21.11 11.08
CA HIS A 125 -18.27 -22.50 10.64
C HIS A 125 -19.44 -22.87 9.73
N THR A 126 -20.66 -22.40 9.96
CA THR A 126 -21.75 -22.70 9.03
C THR A 126 -21.54 -21.98 7.68
N ALA A 127 -21.00 -20.75 7.66
CA ALA A 127 -20.66 -20.06 6.42
C ALA A 127 -19.43 -20.66 5.70
N THR A 128 -18.45 -21.18 6.43
CA THR A 128 -17.28 -21.87 5.86
C THR A 128 -17.54 -23.35 5.54
N GLU A 129 -18.45 -24.04 6.20
CA GLU A 129 -18.86 -25.43 5.89
C GLU A 129 -19.89 -25.50 4.76
N VAL A 130 -20.80 -24.52 4.66
CA VAL A 130 -21.69 -24.41 3.49
C VAL A 130 -20.89 -24.03 2.23
N ARG A 131 -19.76 -23.30 2.36
CA ARG A 131 -18.80 -23.10 1.26
C ARG A 131 -17.88 -24.31 1.00
N ARG A 132 -17.37 -24.98 2.04
CA ARG A 132 -16.51 -26.18 1.89
C ARG A 132 -17.25 -27.40 1.33
N SER A 133 -18.57 -27.48 1.49
CA SER A 133 -19.37 -28.61 0.99
C SER A 133 -19.87 -28.44 -0.45
N GLN A 134 -19.67 -27.28 -1.09
CA GLN A 134 -20.05 -27.07 -2.50
C GLN A 134 -18.95 -26.57 -3.44
N VAL A 135 -17.77 -26.18 -2.95
CA VAL A 135 -16.61 -25.89 -3.82
C VAL A 135 -15.36 -26.43 -3.14
N GLY A 136 -14.61 -27.27 -3.86
CA GLY A 136 -13.37 -27.88 -3.38
C GLY A 136 -12.38 -26.83 -2.89
N THR A 137 -11.61 -27.21 -1.87
CA THR A 137 -10.41 -26.55 -1.31
C THR A 137 -9.77 -25.50 -2.22
N GLN A 138 -10.23 -24.26 -2.13
CA GLN A 138 -9.54 -23.06 -2.61
C GLN A 138 -9.36 -22.14 -1.41
N ALA A 139 -8.11 -21.75 -1.14
CA ALA A 139 -7.79 -20.69 -0.21
C ALA A 139 -8.48 -19.41 -0.72
N ALA A 140 -9.33 -18.79 0.09
CA ALA A 140 -9.92 -17.51 -0.26
C ALA A 140 -8.79 -16.50 -0.45
N GLU A 141 -8.63 -15.96 -1.66
CA GLU A 141 -7.65 -14.92 -1.97
C GLU A 141 -7.89 -13.71 -1.05
N ALA A 142 -6.80 -13.10 -0.55
CA ALA A 142 -6.88 -11.90 0.26
C ALA A 142 -7.41 -10.72 -0.60
N PRO A 143 -8.35 -9.90 -0.08
CA PRO A 143 -8.85 -8.73 -0.78
C PRO A 143 -7.78 -7.65 -0.84
N SER A 144 -7.76 -6.86 -1.91
CA SER A 144 -6.79 -5.77 -2.10
C SER A 144 -6.66 -4.81 -0.92
N GLU A 145 -5.51 -4.14 -0.79
CA GLU A 145 -5.30 -3.13 0.26
C GLU A 145 -6.41 -2.06 0.24
N GLU A 146 -6.77 -1.55 -0.95
CA GLU A 146 -7.86 -0.58 -1.08
C GLU A 146 -9.20 -1.17 -0.65
N ALA A 147 -9.50 -2.43 -0.98
CA ALA A 147 -10.71 -3.10 -0.52
C ALA A 147 -10.70 -3.32 1.00
N LEU A 148 -9.55 -3.60 1.63
CA LEU A 148 -9.42 -3.71 3.09
C LEU A 148 -9.71 -2.37 3.77
N LEU A 149 -9.08 -1.30 3.30
CA LEU A 149 -9.29 0.06 3.80
C LEU A 149 -10.74 0.50 3.59
N PHE A 150 -11.32 0.20 2.42
CA PHE A 150 -12.72 0.48 2.12
C PHE A 150 -13.68 -0.30 3.02
N GLN A 151 -13.46 -1.61 3.22
CA GLN A 151 -14.29 -2.43 4.13
C GLN A 151 -14.29 -1.86 5.55
N TYR A 152 -13.13 -1.47 6.08
CA TYR A 152 -13.05 -0.88 7.43
C TYR A 152 -13.73 0.49 7.47
N THR A 153 -13.58 1.29 6.40
CA THR A 153 -14.25 2.58 6.28
C THR A 153 -15.76 2.42 6.29
N GLU A 154 -16.32 1.58 5.42
CA GLU A 154 -17.76 1.34 5.34
C GLU A 154 -18.33 0.82 6.66
N LEU A 155 -17.57 -0.04 7.35
CA LEU A 155 -17.93 -0.53 8.68
C LEU A 155 -17.99 0.60 9.72
N LEU A 156 -16.96 1.45 9.78
CA LEU A 156 -16.90 2.58 10.69
C LEU A 156 -18.02 3.60 10.39
N LEU A 157 -18.27 3.86 9.10
CA LEU A 157 -19.34 4.74 8.65
C LEU A 157 -20.73 4.18 8.97
N ALA A 158 -20.94 2.88 8.77
CA ALA A 158 -22.18 2.22 9.17
C ALA A 158 -22.40 2.27 10.69
N ALA A 159 -21.34 2.12 11.48
CA ALA A 159 -21.41 2.33 12.93
C ALA A 159 -21.81 3.78 13.27
N ALA A 160 -21.23 4.75 12.56
CA ALA A 160 -21.48 6.19 12.74
C ALA A 160 -22.90 6.62 12.33
N ASP A 161 -23.52 5.92 11.39
CA ASP A 161 -24.90 6.16 10.95
C ASP A 161 -25.92 5.71 12.01
N GLU A 162 -25.58 4.70 12.83
CA GLU A 162 -26.42 4.26 13.94
C GLU A 162 -26.24 5.12 15.21
N ALA A 163 -24.99 5.47 15.54
CA ALA A 163 -24.65 6.24 16.72
C ALA A 163 -23.32 7.00 16.53
N PRO A 164 -23.10 8.13 17.21
CA PRO A 164 -21.80 8.81 17.19
C PRO A 164 -20.67 7.87 17.63
N VAL A 165 -19.56 7.84 16.89
CA VAL A 165 -18.39 7.00 17.19
C VAL A 165 -17.22 7.87 17.62
N LEU A 166 -16.64 7.55 18.77
CA LEU A 166 -15.38 8.08 19.24
C LEU A 166 -14.32 6.99 19.13
N LEU A 167 -13.38 7.13 18.20
CA LEU A 167 -12.25 6.21 18.03
C LEU A 167 -11.00 6.84 18.62
N PHE A 168 -10.51 6.31 19.74
CA PHE A 168 -9.27 6.72 20.37
C PHE A 168 -8.19 5.67 20.12
N VAL A 169 -7.06 6.11 19.56
CA VAL A 169 -5.85 5.31 19.38
C VAL A 169 -4.73 5.93 20.21
N ASP A 170 -4.34 5.27 21.30
CA ASP A 170 -3.25 5.69 22.18
C ASP A 170 -1.90 5.32 21.55
N ASP A 171 -0.90 6.18 21.77
CA ASP A 171 0.51 5.98 21.43
C ASP A 171 0.81 5.63 19.95
N LEU A 172 0.21 6.34 18.99
CA LEU A 172 0.40 6.20 17.53
C LEU A 172 1.87 6.26 17.03
N HIS A 173 2.81 6.70 17.86
CA HIS A 173 4.25 6.61 17.57
C HIS A 173 4.79 5.17 17.56
N TRP A 174 4.02 4.22 18.10
CA TRP A 174 4.27 2.78 18.06
C TRP A 174 3.33 2.04 17.11
N ALA A 175 2.49 2.74 16.35
CA ALA A 175 1.60 2.09 15.39
C ALA A 175 2.41 1.43 14.28
N ASP A 176 2.05 0.22 13.88
CA ASP A 176 2.59 -0.35 12.65
C ASP A 176 2.22 0.53 11.44
N ARG A 177 2.98 0.37 10.36
CA ARG A 177 2.87 1.25 9.19
C ARG A 177 1.50 1.10 8.52
N ALA A 178 0.96 -0.12 8.53
CA ALA A 178 -0.36 -0.42 8.00
C ALA A 178 -1.48 0.26 8.83
N SER A 179 -1.38 0.22 10.16
CA SER A 179 -2.25 0.97 11.08
C SER A 179 -2.19 2.48 10.85
N ALA A 180 -0.99 3.06 10.69
CA ALA A 180 -0.84 4.49 10.42
C ALA A 180 -1.49 4.90 9.09
N SER A 181 -1.36 4.07 8.06
CA SER A 181 -2.02 4.24 6.76
C SER A 181 -3.54 4.17 6.87
N LEU A 182 -4.09 3.18 7.60
CA LEU A 182 -5.53 3.07 7.84
C LEU A 182 -6.06 4.27 8.63
N PHE A 183 -5.35 4.73 9.66
CA PHE A 183 -5.70 5.95 10.40
C PHE A 183 -5.84 7.15 9.45
N GLY A 184 -4.83 7.37 8.60
CA GLY A 184 -4.84 8.44 7.60
C GLY A 184 -5.95 8.28 6.57
N HIS A 185 -6.24 7.06 6.12
CA HIS A 185 -7.34 6.79 5.19
C HIS A 185 -8.70 7.17 5.78
N LEU A 186 -8.98 6.70 7.00
CA LEU A 186 -10.24 6.99 7.70
C LEU A 186 -10.40 8.49 7.97
N ALA A 187 -9.33 9.16 8.42
CA ALA A 187 -9.31 10.59 8.68
C ALA A 187 -9.79 11.45 7.48
N ARG A 188 -9.48 11.03 6.24
CA ARG A 188 -9.90 11.74 5.02
C ARG A 188 -11.38 11.54 4.66
N LYS A 189 -12.06 10.54 5.24
CA LYS A 189 -13.42 10.12 4.87
C LYS A 189 -14.50 10.50 5.90
N ILE A 190 -14.11 10.92 7.11
CA ILE A 190 -15.05 11.13 8.23
C ILE A 190 -15.60 12.55 8.40
N GLY A 191 -15.19 13.53 7.58
CA GLY A 191 -15.51 14.94 7.79
C GLY A 191 -17.00 15.26 7.96
N ASP A 192 -17.85 14.64 7.13
CA ASP A 192 -19.31 14.83 7.13
C ASP A 192 -20.06 13.71 7.89
N ARG A 193 -19.38 13.04 8.83
CA ARG A 193 -19.88 11.86 9.55
C ARG A 193 -19.78 12.05 11.05
N ARG A 194 -20.54 11.29 11.84
CA ARG A 194 -20.57 11.40 13.30
C ARG A 194 -19.39 10.66 13.95
N VAL A 195 -18.17 10.93 13.49
CA VAL A 195 -16.95 10.24 13.96
C VAL A 195 -15.93 11.24 14.49
N LEU A 196 -15.47 11.05 15.72
CA LEU A 196 -14.30 11.74 16.28
C LEU A 196 -13.16 10.74 16.39
N MET A 197 -12.04 11.03 15.73
CA MET A 197 -10.81 10.26 15.89
C MET A 197 -9.83 11.02 16.79
N LEU A 198 -9.34 10.37 17.83
CA LEU A 198 -8.29 10.86 18.71
C LEU A 198 -7.03 10.02 18.54
N GLY A 199 -5.89 10.68 18.38
CA GLY A 199 -4.60 10.02 18.28
C GLY A 199 -3.59 10.66 19.23
N THR A 200 -3.00 9.92 20.16
CA THR A 200 -1.89 10.45 20.98
C THR A 200 -0.56 9.99 20.40
N TYR A 201 0.47 10.84 20.46
CA TYR A 201 1.83 10.39 20.15
C TYR A 201 2.89 11.34 20.73
N ARG A 202 4.15 10.91 20.69
CA ARG A 202 5.31 11.66 21.17
C ARG A 202 6.06 12.29 19.98
N PRO A 203 6.11 13.63 19.85
CA PRO A 203 6.78 14.28 18.72
C PRO A 203 8.25 13.91 18.57
N SER A 204 8.99 13.82 19.68
CA SER A 204 10.40 13.42 19.71
C SER A 204 10.62 12.05 19.06
N ASP A 205 9.80 11.08 19.42
CA ASP A 205 10.00 9.68 19.06
C ASP A 205 9.64 9.45 17.60
N VAL A 206 8.60 10.14 17.12
CA VAL A 206 8.22 10.17 15.69
C VAL A 206 9.31 10.81 14.82
N GLU A 207 10.00 11.84 15.32
CA GLU A 207 11.05 12.52 14.57
C GLU A 207 12.35 11.69 14.50
N VAL A 208 12.73 11.04 15.60
CA VAL A 208 13.90 10.15 15.65
C VAL A 208 13.69 8.90 14.79
N SER A 209 12.51 8.29 14.85
CA SER A 209 12.18 7.07 14.11
C SER A 209 11.75 7.31 12.65
N GLN A 210 11.53 8.57 12.25
CA GLN A 210 10.94 8.93 10.95
C GLN A 210 9.60 8.22 10.70
N HIS A 211 8.75 8.16 11.73
CA HIS A 211 7.50 7.38 11.71
C HIS A 211 6.49 7.91 10.67
N PRO A 212 5.73 7.04 9.95
CA PRO A 212 4.78 7.47 8.91
C PRO A 212 3.67 8.41 9.40
N ILE A 213 3.30 8.32 10.67
CA ILE A 213 2.29 9.21 11.27
C ILE A 213 2.68 10.69 11.16
N ARG A 214 3.98 11.00 11.03
CA ARG A 214 4.48 12.36 10.80
C ARG A 214 3.90 12.95 9.52
N ASP A 215 3.98 12.19 8.43
CA ASP A 215 3.58 12.65 7.11
C ASP A 215 2.05 12.65 6.99
N VAL A 216 1.38 11.64 7.56
CA VAL A 216 -0.09 11.60 7.69
C VAL A 216 -0.60 12.83 8.42
N ARG A 217 -0.01 13.17 9.58
CA ARG A 217 -0.40 14.38 10.33
C ARG A 217 -0.15 15.65 9.53
N ALA A 218 1.04 15.80 8.94
CA ALA A 218 1.37 17.00 8.17
C ALA A 218 0.38 17.23 7.02
N GLU A 219 -0.03 16.14 6.35
CA GLU A 219 -1.06 16.17 5.31
C GLU A 219 -2.43 16.58 5.86
N LEU A 220 -2.91 15.93 6.94
CA LEU A 220 -4.23 16.21 7.52
C LEU A 220 -4.35 17.64 8.04
N LEU A 221 -3.31 18.18 8.68
CA LEU A 221 -3.27 19.58 9.12
C LEU A 221 -3.29 20.54 7.92
N ARG A 222 -2.53 20.24 6.87
CA ARG A 222 -2.45 21.08 5.66
C ARG A 222 -3.81 21.21 4.96
N TYR A 223 -4.63 20.16 4.96
CA TYR A 223 -5.97 20.16 4.40
C TYR A 223 -7.07 20.57 5.40
N GLY A 224 -6.72 20.90 6.65
CA GLY A 224 -7.69 21.31 7.68
C GLY A 224 -8.60 20.17 8.15
N LEU A 225 -8.16 18.92 8.01
CA LEU A 225 -8.90 17.71 8.40
C LEU A 225 -8.58 17.26 9.83
N ALA A 226 -7.49 17.77 10.42
CA ALA A 226 -7.07 17.48 11.78
C ALA A 226 -6.68 18.75 12.54
N GLU A 227 -6.58 18.64 13.86
CA GLU A 227 -6.05 19.65 14.76
C GLU A 227 -5.04 19.05 15.72
N ASP A 228 -4.04 19.82 16.13
CA ASP A 228 -3.12 19.45 17.19
C ASP A 228 -3.48 20.12 18.51
N LEU A 229 -3.58 19.30 19.56
CA LEU A 229 -3.66 19.71 20.95
C LEU A 229 -2.34 19.34 21.64
N ALA A 230 -1.39 20.28 21.62
CA ALA A 230 -0.10 20.11 22.29
C ALA A 230 -0.26 20.33 23.80
N LEU A 231 0.14 19.34 24.58
CA LEU A 231 0.14 19.39 26.04
C LEU A 231 1.40 20.09 26.54
N GLU A 232 1.25 21.37 26.84
CA GLU A 232 2.29 22.17 27.49
C GLU A 232 2.59 21.69 28.90
N PRO A 233 3.78 21.97 29.46
CA PRO A 233 4.11 21.75 30.87
C PRO A 233 3.02 22.22 31.85
N LEU A 234 2.84 21.52 32.97
CA LEU A 234 1.96 22.00 34.04
C LEU A 234 2.47 23.33 34.60
N ASP A 235 1.58 24.30 34.73
CA ASP A 235 1.91 25.60 35.32
C ASP A 235 1.99 25.52 36.86
N GLU A 236 2.45 26.61 37.49
CA GLU A 236 2.64 26.65 38.95
C GLU A 236 1.30 26.50 39.71
N ALA A 237 0.18 26.90 39.11
CA ALA A 237 -1.15 26.78 39.70
C ALA A 237 -1.62 25.32 39.71
N ALA A 238 -1.45 24.61 38.58
CA ALA A 238 -1.68 23.19 38.45
C ALA A 238 -0.79 22.38 39.40
N LEU A 239 0.49 22.75 39.54
CA LEU A 239 1.39 22.10 40.50
C LEU A 239 0.92 22.29 41.96
N ALA A 240 0.42 23.47 42.30
CA ALA A 240 -0.09 23.76 43.64
C ALA A 240 -1.39 22.97 43.95
N GLU A 241 -2.23 22.77 42.95
CA GLU A 241 -3.42 21.93 43.05
C GLU A 241 -3.04 20.44 43.16
N PHE A 242 -2.02 20.01 42.41
CA PHE A 242 -1.56 18.62 42.41
C PHE A 242 -1.04 18.18 43.78
N ILE A 243 -0.22 19.01 44.42
CA ILE A 243 0.28 18.74 45.78
C ILE A 243 -0.89 18.65 46.77
N ARG A 244 -1.90 19.52 46.61
CA ARG A 244 -3.03 19.59 47.52
C ARG A 244 -3.89 18.34 47.46
N GLU A 245 -4.14 17.85 46.26
CA GLU A 245 -4.92 16.64 46.05
C GLU A 245 -4.17 15.37 46.45
N GLU A 246 -2.90 15.22 46.09
CA GLU A 246 -2.12 14.01 46.43
C GLU A 246 -1.80 13.92 47.93
N LEU A 247 -1.56 15.05 48.60
CA LEU A 247 -1.15 15.07 50.02
C LEU A 247 -2.26 15.51 50.99
N GLY A 248 -3.44 15.90 50.49
CA GLY A 248 -4.57 16.38 51.30
C GLY A 248 -4.39 17.77 51.93
N GLY A 249 -3.39 18.56 51.49
CA GLY A 249 -3.12 19.90 52.02
C GLY A 249 -2.12 20.71 51.17
N PRO A 250 -2.12 22.05 51.25
CA PRO A 250 -1.27 22.91 50.42
C PRO A 250 0.22 22.67 50.65
N GLY A 251 1.00 22.59 49.56
CA GLY A 251 2.47 22.60 49.65
C GLY A 251 3.02 24.00 49.89
N THR A 252 4.08 24.12 50.68
CA THR A 252 4.78 25.41 50.89
C THR A 252 5.32 25.99 49.57
N PRO A 253 5.46 27.34 49.45
CA PRO A 253 6.07 27.96 48.26
C PRO A 253 7.49 27.46 47.96
N GLN A 254 8.22 26.99 48.98
CA GLN A 254 9.55 26.42 48.84
C GLN A 254 9.51 25.03 48.20
N LEU A 255 8.56 24.18 48.62
CA LEU A 255 8.33 22.87 47.99
C LEU A 255 7.91 23.01 46.52
N ARG A 256 6.98 23.93 46.22
CA ARG A 256 6.51 24.20 44.84
C ARG A 256 7.64 24.64 43.91
N ARG A 257 8.42 25.65 44.31
CA ARG A 257 9.57 26.13 43.53
C ARG A 257 10.62 25.05 43.35
N TRP A 258 10.89 24.28 44.41
CA TRP A 258 11.88 23.21 44.36
C TRP A 258 11.47 22.11 43.39
N LEU A 259 10.21 21.66 43.45
CA LEU A 259 9.66 20.67 42.53
C LEU A 259 9.72 21.20 41.09
N SER A 260 9.27 22.43 40.85
CA SER A 260 9.26 23.05 39.52
C SER A 260 10.67 23.16 38.90
N GLN A 261 11.69 23.45 39.70
CA GLN A 261 13.08 23.56 39.23
C GLN A 261 13.74 22.22 38.93
N ARG A 262 13.33 21.13 39.62
CA ARG A 262 14.00 19.82 39.54
C ARG A 262 13.27 18.81 38.68
N ALA A 263 11.94 18.78 38.75
CA ALA A 263 11.15 17.80 38.02
C ALA A 263 10.96 18.15 36.53
N GLY A 264 11.43 19.33 36.11
CA GLY A 264 11.11 19.85 34.80
C GLY A 264 9.60 19.88 34.59
N SER A 265 9.17 19.68 33.36
CA SER A 265 7.78 19.79 32.93
C SER A 265 6.98 18.49 32.99
N ASN A 266 7.45 17.46 33.72
CA ASN A 266 6.91 16.10 33.61
C ASN A 266 6.02 15.70 34.82
N PRO A 267 4.67 15.69 34.68
CA PRO A 267 3.72 15.30 35.72
C PRO A 267 4.01 13.97 36.41
N LEU A 268 4.48 12.97 35.66
CA LEU A 268 4.83 11.67 36.22
C LEU A 268 5.99 11.78 37.21
N PHE A 269 7.06 12.50 36.81
CA PHE A 269 8.23 12.68 37.65
C PHE A 269 7.89 13.51 38.89
N PHE A 270 7.01 14.51 38.78
CA PHE A 270 6.49 15.24 39.94
C PHE A 270 5.80 14.31 40.94
N GLY A 271 4.86 13.49 40.49
CA GLY A 271 4.11 12.57 41.35
C GLY A 271 5.02 11.57 42.06
N GLU A 272 5.93 10.94 41.32
CA GLU A 272 6.87 9.97 41.87
C GLU A 272 7.89 10.60 42.84
N LEU A 273 8.40 11.80 42.51
CA LEU A 273 9.34 12.53 43.37
C LEU A 273 8.66 13.01 44.66
N LEU A 274 7.41 13.48 44.58
CA LEU A 274 6.64 13.93 45.74
C LEU A 274 6.36 12.76 46.70
N ARG A 275 5.87 11.63 46.17
CA ARG A 275 5.66 10.41 46.96
C ARG A 275 6.95 9.94 47.62
N TRP A 276 8.05 9.93 46.85
CA TRP A 276 9.36 9.57 47.39
C TRP A 276 9.81 10.48 48.53
N LEU A 277 9.62 11.81 48.41
CA LEU A 277 9.98 12.76 49.47
C LEU A 277 9.19 12.52 50.77
N VAL A 278 7.90 12.20 50.65
CA VAL A 278 7.03 11.91 51.79
C VAL A 278 7.40 10.58 52.44
N GLU A 279 7.58 9.51 51.66
CA GLU A 279 8.01 8.19 52.15
C GLU A 279 9.35 8.24 52.89
N GLN A 280 10.26 9.12 52.47
CA GLN A 280 11.56 9.29 53.14
C GLN A 280 11.52 10.23 54.33
N GLY A 281 10.37 10.84 54.64
CA GLY A 281 10.23 11.83 55.70
C GLY A 281 10.96 13.15 55.41
N TYR A 282 11.32 13.41 54.15
CA TYR A 282 11.90 14.69 53.72
C TYR A 282 10.83 15.77 53.50
N CYS A 283 9.59 15.36 53.25
CA CYS A 283 8.42 16.22 53.19
C CYS A 283 7.42 15.77 54.26
N THR A 284 7.02 16.68 55.15
CA THR A 284 6.07 16.39 56.24
C THR A 284 5.04 17.50 56.37
N GLU A 285 3.84 17.15 56.81
CA GLU A 285 2.81 18.11 57.17
C GLU A 285 3.17 18.86 58.47
N ARG A 286 3.05 20.19 58.45
CA ARG A 286 3.12 21.06 59.63
C ARG A 286 2.02 22.11 59.51
N GLU A 287 1.16 22.18 60.53
CA GLU A 287 0.05 23.16 60.58
C GLU A 287 -0.89 23.13 59.35
N GLY A 288 -1.10 21.94 58.75
CA GLY A 288 -1.93 21.79 57.54
C GLY A 288 -1.22 22.12 56.23
N GLU A 289 0.07 22.49 56.25
CA GLU A 289 0.90 22.72 55.07
C GLU A 289 2.03 21.69 54.94
N TRP A 290 2.27 21.22 53.71
CA TRP A 290 3.34 20.27 53.39
C TRP A 290 4.62 20.98 53.01
N GLY A 291 5.70 20.74 53.76
CA GLY A 291 6.98 21.42 53.57
C GLY A 291 8.18 20.50 53.63
N LEU A 292 9.27 20.92 52.98
CA LEU A 292 10.57 20.25 53.06
C LEU A 292 11.17 20.43 54.47
N VAL A 293 11.58 19.33 55.10
CA VAL A 293 12.14 19.31 56.45
C VAL A 293 13.65 19.65 56.46
N ARG A 294 14.36 19.37 55.36
CA ARG A 294 15.77 19.73 55.13
C ARG A 294 15.98 20.23 53.70
N LEU A 295 16.92 21.16 53.50
CA LEU A 295 17.36 21.56 52.16
C LEU A 295 18.11 20.40 51.49
N PRO A 296 17.84 20.07 50.21
CA PRO A 296 18.12 18.72 49.71
C PRO A 296 19.51 18.56 49.08
N ASP A 297 20.48 19.41 49.46
CA ASP A 297 21.90 19.30 49.06
C ASP A 297 22.64 18.16 49.80
N GLN A 298 21.97 17.49 50.74
CA GLN A 298 22.48 16.36 51.53
C GLN A 298 21.75 15.04 51.22
N VAL A 299 20.92 15.00 50.17
CA VAL A 299 20.09 13.85 49.83
C VAL A 299 20.48 13.37 48.43
N ASP A 300 20.75 12.06 48.28
CA ASP A 300 21.02 11.44 46.99
C ASP A 300 19.70 11.29 46.21
N ILE A 301 19.30 12.37 45.53
CA ILE A 301 18.02 12.47 44.81
C ILE A 301 18.23 12.01 43.36
N PRO A 302 17.39 11.10 42.83
CA PRO A 302 17.51 10.67 41.45
C PRO A 302 17.34 11.84 40.48
N ALA A 303 18.20 11.90 39.46
CA ALA A 303 18.20 12.96 38.46
C ALA A 303 17.19 12.73 37.31
N SER A 304 16.54 11.58 37.26
CA SER A 304 15.60 11.20 36.18
C SER A 304 14.44 10.35 36.68
N ALA A 305 13.40 10.23 35.85
CA ALA A 305 12.26 9.34 36.09
C ALA A 305 12.70 7.87 36.23
N GLU A 306 13.65 7.39 35.40
CA GLU A 306 14.18 6.02 35.54
C GLU A 306 14.87 5.82 36.89
N GLY A 307 15.58 6.84 37.37
CA GLY A 307 16.27 6.77 38.66
C GLY A 307 15.31 6.68 39.85
N VAL A 308 14.17 7.39 39.81
CA VAL A 308 13.13 7.29 40.86
C VAL A 308 12.46 5.92 40.81
N ILE A 309 12.07 5.46 39.62
CA ILE A 309 11.47 4.15 39.41
C ILE A 309 12.44 3.05 39.89
N GLY A 310 13.71 3.13 39.51
CA GLY A 310 14.76 2.19 39.92
C GLY A 310 14.93 2.13 41.45
N LYS A 311 14.92 3.28 42.15
CA LYS A 311 14.97 3.30 43.63
C LYS A 311 13.70 2.74 44.26
N ARG A 312 12.52 2.99 43.68
CA ARG A 312 11.24 2.43 44.13
C ARG A 312 11.21 0.91 43.98
N LEU A 313 11.57 0.40 42.80
CA LEU A 313 11.71 -1.04 42.52
C LEU A 313 12.80 -1.69 43.39
N GLY A 314 13.82 -0.95 43.81
CA GLY A 314 14.87 -1.40 44.73
C GLY A 314 14.40 -1.67 46.16
N ARG A 315 13.25 -1.13 46.56
CA ARG A 315 12.69 -1.27 47.92
C ARG A 315 11.61 -2.33 48.03
N LEU A 316 11.14 -2.84 46.90
CA LEU A 316 10.17 -3.94 46.89
C LEU A 316 10.80 -5.18 47.51
N ASP A 317 9.95 -5.99 48.15
CA ASP A 317 10.36 -7.32 48.59
C ASP A 317 11.01 -8.07 47.41
N PRO A 318 12.12 -8.80 47.62
CA PRO A 318 12.84 -9.46 46.53
C PRO A 318 11.95 -10.39 45.68
N GLU A 319 10.93 -10.97 46.30
CA GLU A 319 9.94 -11.82 45.65
C GLU A 319 9.02 -11.04 44.70
N LEU A 320 8.46 -9.91 45.15
CA LEU A 320 7.65 -9.01 44.31
C LEU A 320 8.46 -8.46 43.13
N ARG A 321 9.70 -8.04 43.40
CA ARG A 321 10.59 -7.55 42.35
C ARG A 321 10.85 -8.64 41.31
N ARG A 322 11.06 -9.89 41.74
CA ARG A 322 11.29 -11.03 40.83
C ARG A 322 10.07 -11.28 39.93
N VAL A 323 8.85 -11.17 40.45
CA VAL A 323 7.62 -11.30 39.65
C VAL A 323 7.60 -10.24 38.54
N LEU A 324 7.85 -8.97 38.88
CA LEU A 324 7.90 -7.87 37.91
C LEU A 324 9.04 -8.02 36.89
N GLU A 325 10.23 -8.45 37.32
CA GLU A 325 11.36 -8.75 36.43
C GLU A 325 11.00 -9.83 35.40
N TYR A 326 10.21 -10.83 35.78
CA TYR A 326 9.79 -11.91 34.89
C TYR A 326 8.67 -11.46 33.95
N ALA A 327 7.70 -10.70 34.47
CA ALA A 327 6.65 -10.08 33.68
C ALA A 327 7.22 -9.16 32.59
N SER A 328 8.27 -8.39 32.91
CA SER A 328 8.90 -7.45 31.96
C SER A 328 9.49 -8.11 30.71
N VAL A 329 9.72 -9.43 30.74
CA VAL A 329 10.22 -10.19 29.58
C VAL A 329 9.10 -10.52 28.60
N GLN A 330 7.84 -10.61 29.05
CA GLN A 330 6.69 -10.86 28.16
C GLN A 330 6.31 -9.60 27.36
N GLY A 331 6.36 -8.43 27.99
CA GLY A 331 6.02 -7.16 27.36
C GLY A 331 5.56 -6.12 28.37
N ASP A 332 5.04 -4.98 27.86
CA ASP A 332 4.30 -4.00 28.66
C ASP A 332 2.94 -4.55 29.12
N GLU A 333 2.35 -5.44 28.31
CA GLU A 333 1.22 -6.29 28.66
C GLU A 333 1.70 -7.74 28.83
N PHE A 334 1.16 -8.47 29.80
CA PHE A 334 1.52 -9.87 30.03
C PHE A 334 0.36 -10.71 30.56
N ASP A 335 0.46 -12.01 30.29
CA ASP A 335 -0.50 -13.04 30.70
C ASP A 335 -0.10 -13.64 32.06
N SER A 336 -1.04 -13.70 33.00
CA SER A 336 -0.81 -14.26 34.34
C SER A 336 -0.50 -15.76 34.27
N THR A 337 -1.16 -16.51 33.37
CA THR A 337 -0.89 -17.95 33.16
C THR A 337 0.52 -18.20 32.63
N VAL A 338 0.96 -17.40 31.64
CA VAL A 338 2.33 -17.49 31.11
C VAL A 338 3.35 -17.15 32.19
N LEU A 339 3.05 -16.14 33.02
CA LEU A 339 3.91 -15.73 34.12
C LEU A 339 4.00 -16.79 35.23
N ALA A 340 2.88 -17.45 35.56
CA ALA A 340 2.83 -18.55 36.52
C ALA A 340 3.70 -19.73 36.07
N ARG A 341 3.56 -20.14 34.80
CA ARG A 341 4.39 -21.20 34.20
C ARG A 341 5.87 -20.80 34.16
N LEU A 342 6.19 -19.53 33.90
CA LEU A 342 7.58 -19.03 33.88
C LEU A 342 8.23 -19.00 35.28
N LEU A 343 7.46 -18.66 36.31
CA LEU A 343 7.88 -18.63 37.71
C LEU A 343 7.87 -20.02 38.38
N GLU A 344 7.21 -21.00 37.75
CA GLU A 344 6.92 -22.32 38.33
C GLU A 344 6.15 -22.16 39.66
N ALA A 345 5.19 -21.23 39.68
CA ALA A 345 4.40 -20.84 40.85
C ALA A 345 2.96 -21.35 40.75
N ASP A 346 2.30 -21.46 41.90
CA ASP A 346 0.86 -21.68 41.98
C ASP A 346 0.10 -20.45 41.43
N GLU A 347 -0.86 -20.68 40.53
CA GLU A 347 -1.59 -19.60 39.84
C GLU A 347 -2.38 -18.74 40.82
N LEU A 348 -3.04 -19.34 41.82
CA LEU A 348 -3.84 -18.61 42.79
C LEU A 348 -2.97 -17.69 43.65
N ALA A 349 -1.83 -18.20 44.12
CA ALA A 349 -0.86 -17.42 44.88
C ALA A 349 -0.22 -16.29 44.03
N LEU A 350 -0.01 -16.51 42.73
CA LEU A 350 0.47 -15.46 41.84
C LEU A 350 -0.58 -14.37 41.64
N GLU A 351 -1.85 -14.72 41.44
CA GLU A 351 -2.93 -13.73 41.31
C GLU A 351 -3.06 -12.86 42.57
N GLU A 352 -2.98 -13.44 43.77
CA GLU A 352 -2.93 -12.65 45.02
C GLU A 352 -1.74 -11.66 45.05
N THR A 353 -0.60 -12.08 44.50
CA THR A 353 0.60 -11.24 44.40
C THR A 353 0.42 -10.12 43.38
N LEU A 354 -0.18 -10.40 42.22
CA LEU A 354 -0.48 -9.42 41.18
C LEU A 354 -1.52 -8.40 41.66
N GLU A 355 -2.57 -8.84 42.36
CA GLU A 355 -3.54 -7.96 43.01
C GLU A 355 -2.87 -7.03 44.04
N ARG A 356 -1.89 -7.54 44.80
CA ARG A 356 -1.11 -6.72 45.74
C ARG A 356 -0.24 -5.69 44.99
N LEU A 357 0.39 -6.08 43.89
CA LEU A 357 1.20 -5.18 43.05
C LEU A 357 0.34 -4.08 42.38
N GLU A 358 -0.90 -4.39 42.03
CA GLU A 358 -1.89 -3.43 41.53
C GLU A 358 -2.41 -2.51 42.66
N ARG A 359 -3.01 -3.07 43.72
CA ARG A 359 -3.74 -2.28 44.72
C ARG A 359 -2.85 -1.52 45.69
N VAL A 360 -1.77 -2.16 46.16
CA VAL A 360 -0.87 -1.59 47.18
C VAL A 360 0.24 -0.80 46.51
N HIS A 361 0.94 -1.44 45.56
CA HIS A 361 2.10 -0.83 44.95
C HIS A 361 1.77 0.02 43.73
N ARG A 362 0.58 -0.09 43.12
CA ARG A 362 0.16 0.67 41.92
C ARG A 362 1.18 0.60 40.79
N LEU A 363 1.74 -0.58 40.56
CA LEU A 363 2.72 -0.82 39.49
C LEU A 363 2.09 -1.47 38.27
N LEU A 364 0.96 -2.14 38.45
CA LEU A 364 0.21 -2.87 37.43
C LEU A 364 -1.24 -2.37 37.37
N ARG A 365 -1.94 -2.68 36.28
CA ARG A 365 -3.40 -2.59 36.15
C ARG A 365 -3.93 -3.86 35.50
N LEU A 366 -5.02 -4.42 36.02
CA LEU A 366 -5.74 -5.50 35.35
C LEU A 366 -6.54 -4.91 34.18
N THR A 367 -6.30 -5.39 32.96
CA THR A 367 -6.99 -4.92 31.74
C THR A 367 -8.13 -5.84 31.31
N GLY A 368 -8.07 -7.12 31.68
CA GLY A 368 -9.14 -8.07 31.40
C GLY A 368 -8.70 -9.52 31.55
N THR A 369 -9.42 -10.41 30.87
CA THR A 369 -9.12 -11.84 30.80
C THR A 369 -9.05 -12.31 29.35
N ARG A 370 -8.20 -13.28 29.07
CA ARG A 370 -7.97 -13.88 27.75
C ARG A 370 -8.19 -15.39 27.82
N ASP A 371 -9.04 -15.90 26.94
CA ASP A 371 -9.18 -17.33 26.74
C ASP A 371 -7.98 -17.84 25.93
N LEU A 372 -7.25 -18.81 26.48
CA LEU A 372 -6.10 -19.42 25.84
C LEU A 372 -6.52 -20.65 25.01
N PRO A 373 -5.81 -20.97 23.92
CA PRO A 373 -6.15 -22.12 23.06
C PRO A 373 -6.12 -23.49 23.75
N ASP A 374 -5.36 -23.62 24.84
CA ASP A 374 -5.31 -24.83 25.66
C ASP A 374 -6.52 -24.99 26.61
N GLY A 375 -7.44 -24.01 26.61
CA GLY A 375 -8.68 -24.01 27.38
C GLY A 375 -8.56 -23.33 28.74
N ASP A 376 -7.38 -22.82 29.10
CA ASP A 376 -7.17 -22.01 30.30
C ASP A 376 -7.66 -20.56 30.10
N ILE A 377 -7.87 -19.85 31.21
CA ILE A 377 -8.21 -18.43 31.22
C ILE A 377 -7.08 -17.69 31.93
N SER A 378 -6.52 -16.70 31.24
CA SER A 378 -5.43 -15.86 31.74
C SER A 378 -5.92 -14.47 32.09
N SER A 379 -5.51 -13.94 33.23
CA SER A 379 -5.69 -12.51 33.55
C SER A 379 -4.62 -11.71 32.80
N VAL A 380 -5.04 -10.64 32.13
CA VAL A 380 -4.15 -9.77 31.36
C VAL A 380 -3.83 -8.54 32.21
N TYR A 381 -2.55 -8.33 32.49
CA TYR A 381 -2.06 -7.19 33.25
C TYR A 381 -1.19 -6.30 32.37
N LEU A 382 -1.33 -4.98 32.56
CA LEU A 382 -0.50 -3.97 31.94
C LEU A 382 0.35 -3.28 33.02
N PHE A 383 1.61 -2.95 32.72
CA PHE A 383 2.35 -2.05 33.60
C PHE A 383 1.66 -0.69 33.62
N SER A 384 1.59 -0.08 34.80
CA SER A 384 0.98 1.24 34.96
C SER A 384 1.67 2.33 34.11
N HIS A 385 2.92 2.09 33.70
CA HIS A 385 3.71 2.92 32.81
C HIS A 385 4.82 2.10 32.13
N SER A 386 5.00 2.25 30.81
CA SER A 386 6.00 1.51 30.01
C SER A 386 7.44 1.61 30.57
N LEU A 387 7.82 2.80 31.04
CA LEU A 387 9.13 3.04 31.68
C LEU A 387 9.44 2.09 32.87
N ILE A 388 8.43 1.56 33.56
CA ILE A 388 8.63 0.58 34.64
C ILE A 388 9.14 -0.74 34.04
N GLN A 389 8.50 -1.19 32.97
CA GLN A 389 8.91 -2.38 32.23
C GLN A 389 10.33 -2.20 31.66
N ASP A 390 10.63 -1.04 31.06
CA ASP A 390 11.96 -0.73 30.53
C ASP A 390 13.06 -0.87 31.58
N VAL A 391 12.87 -0.23 32.74
CA VAL A 391 13.85 -0.24 33.83
C VAL A 391 14.06 -1.66 34.37
N LEU A 392 13.01 -2.47 34.45
CA LEU A 392 13.09 -3.86 34.89
C LEU A 392 13.81 -4.73 33.84
N HIS A 393 13.40 -4.62 32.58
CA HIS A 393 13.91 -5.42 31.47
C HIS A 393 15.38 -5.11 31.19
N GLN A 394 15.77 -3.82 31.16
CA GLN A 394 17.17 -3.39 31.02
C GLN A 394 18.02 -3.73 32.25
N GLY A 395 17.40 -3.82 33.44
CA GLY A 395 18.06 -4.25 34.67
C GLY A 395 18.43 -5.73 34.71
N LEU A 396 17.88 -6.56 33.83
CA LEU A 396 18.19 -7.99 33.75
C LEU A 396 19.61 -8.21 33.20
N GLN A 397 20.38 -9.06 33.89
CA GLN A 397 21.68 -9.51 33.37
C GLN A 397 21.50 -10.29 32.05
N GLY A 398 22.38 -10.06 31.07
CA GLY A 398 22.23 -10.59 29.70
C GLY A 398 21.98 -12.11 29.61
N LYS A 399 22.66 -12.94 30.41
CA LYS A 399 22.40 -14.39 30.43
C LYS A 399 21.00 -14.74 30.94
N ARG A 400 20.53 -14.03 31.98
CA ARG A 400 19.20 -14.25 32.57
C ARG A 400 18.11 -13.84 31.59
N ARG A 401 18.28 -12.69 30.93
CA ARG A 401 17.38 -12.21 29.87
C ARG A 401 17.20 -13.25 28.75
N ILE A 402 18.31 -13.75 28.19
CA ILE A 402 18.29 -14.78 27.15
C ILE A 402 17.52 -16.04 27.60
N LEU A 403 17.80 -16.54 28.82
CA LEU A 403 17.13 -17.73 29.34
C LEU A 403 15.62 -17.52 29.56
N LEU A 404 15.22 -16.32 29.98
CA LEU A 404 13.80 -16.00 30.17
C LEU A 404 13.07 -15.92 28.82
N HIS A 405 13.62 -15.26 27.79
CA HIS A 405 12.99 -15.26 26.46
C HIS A 405 12.83 -16.68 25.89
N ARG A 406 13.84 -17.55 26.05
CA ARG A 406 13.71 -18.97 25.65
C ARG A 406 12.56 -19.68 26.35
N LYS A 407 12.43 -19.47 27.67
CA LYS A 407 11.33 -20.08 28.46
C LYS A 407 9.98 -19.54 28.02
N VAL A 408 9.84 -18.22 27.82
CA VAL A 408 8.60 -17.61 27.33
C VAL A 408 8.21 -18.17 25.96
N ALA A 409 9.17 -18.28 25.03
CA ALA A 409 8.91 -18.86 23.71
C ALA A 409 8.44 -20.31 23.79
N SER A 410 9.05 -21.13 24.67
CA SER A 410 8.61 -22.52 24.90
C SER A 410 7.18 -22.59 25.43
N ILE A 411 6.86 -21.78 26.44
CA ILE A 411 5.53 -21.74 27.06
C ILE A 411 4.48 -21.32 26.04
N LEU A 412 4.74 -20.27 25.26
CA LEU A 412 3.83 -19.84 24.19
C LEU A 412 3.68 -20.92 23.12
N GLY A 413 4.76 -21.59 22.73
CA GLY A 413 4.69 -22.71 21.77
C GLY A 413 3.87 -23.90 22.26
N GLU A 414 3.84 -24.14 23.57
CA GLU A 414 3.03 -25.18 24.21
C GLU A 414 1.55 -24.77 24.32
N ILE A 415 1.26 -23.54 24.74
CA ILE A 415 -0.11 -23.01 24.87
C ILE A 415 -0.80 -22.96 23.50
N TYR A 416 -0.08 -22.51 22.48
CA TYR A 416 -0.58 -22.39 21.10
C TYR A 416 -0.26 -23.63 20.26
N ALA A 417 -0.08 -24.80 20.90
CA ALA A 417 0.22 -26.05 20.21
C ALA A 417 -0.89 -26.40 19.21
N GLY A 418 -0.52 -26.51 17.93
CA GLY A 418 -1.43 -26.83 16.82
C GLY A 418 -1.63 -25.65 15.85
N ASP A 419 -1.78 -24.43 16.36
CA ASP A 419 -1.87 -23.21 15.56
C ASP A 419 -1.16 -22.03 16.24
N THR A 420 0.06 -21.77 15.81
CA THR A 420 0.89 -20.66 16.31
C THR A 420 0.66 -19.35 15.54
N SER A 421 -0.28 -19.32 14.58
CA SER A 421 -0.48 -18.17 13.70
C SER A 421 -0.84 -16.86 14.43
N ALA A 422 -1.41 -16.94 15.63
CA ALA A 422 -1.73 -15.80 16.48
C ALA A 422 -0.52 -15.23 17.26
N VAL A 423 0.56 -16.00 17.37
CA VAL A 423 1.74 -15.64 18.17
C VAL A 423 3.06 -15.75 17.41
N ASP A 424 3.04 -16.07 16.11
CA ASP A 424 4.26 -16.25 15.30
C ASP A 424 5.21 -15.05 15.34
N ASN A 425 4.65 -13.84 15.38
CA ASN A 425 5.44 -12.62 15.50
C ASN A 425 6.14 -12.51 16.87
N VAL A 426 5.37 -12.68 17.95
CA VAL A 426 5.86 -12.69 19.33
C VAL A 426 6.91 -13.79 19.53
N LEU A 427 6.65 -15.00 19.02
CA LEU A 427 7.58 -16.11 19.01
C LEU A 427 8.88 -15.77 18.27
N ALA A 428 8.81 -15.14 17.10
CA ALA A 428 9.99 -14.74 16.35
C ALA A 428 10.92 -13.86 17.19
N VAL A 429 10.38 -13.00 18.05
CA VAL A 429 11.17 -12.08 18.85
C VAL A 429 11.74 -12.75 20.09
N HIS A 430 10.94 -13.53 20.81
CA HIS A 430 11.47 -14.30 21.94
C HIS A 430 12.51 -15.33 21.49
N PHE A 431 12.39 -15.93 20.31
CA PHE A 431 13.43 -16.79 19.77
C PHE A 431 14.69 -16.00 19.38
N ASP A 432 14.56 -14.80 18.79
CA ASP A 432 15.69 -13.90 18.45
C ASP A 432 16.46 -13.46 19.72
N GLU A 433 15.77 -12.84 20.69
CA GLU A 433 16.35 -12.42 21.98
C GLU A 433 16.82 -13.63 22.82
N GLY A 434 16.14 -14.76 22.67
CA GLY A 434 16.52 -16.05 23.23
C GLY A 434 17.72 -16.69 22.54
N ARG A 435 18.27 -16.13 21.45
CA ARG A 435 19.35 -16.73 20.65
C ARG A 435 19.05 -18.17 20.24
N GLN A 436 17.88 -18.38 19.64
CA GLN A 436 17.42 -19.62 19.00
C GLN A 436 17.19 -19.33 17.52
N PRO A 437 18.27 -19.26 16.71
CA PRO A 437 18.21 -18.67 15.37
C PRO A 437 17.31 -19.45 14.41
N LYS A 438 17.30 -20.78 14.49
CA LYS A 438 16.47 -21.60 13.60
C LYS A 438 14.98 -21.34 13.82
N GLU A 439 14.56 -21.39 15.09
CA GLU A 439 13.18 -21.15 15.49
C GLU A 439 12.75 -19.71 15.22
N ALA A 440 13.64 -18.73 15.45
CA ALA A 440 13.41 -17.32 15.14
C ALA A 440 13.22 -17.10 13.63
N TYR A 441 14.05 -17.73 12.80
CA TYR A 441 13.95 -17.68 11.34
C TYR A 441 12.59 -18.21 10.86
N GLU A 442 12.21 -19.41 11.30
CA GLU A 442 10.97 -20.06 10.88
C GLU A 442 9.72 -19.27 11.32
N ALA A 443 9.69 -18.79 12.56
CA ALA A 443 8.59 -17.97 13.07
C ALA A 443 8.50 -16.61 12.34
N ALA A 444 9.63 -15.94 12.10
CA ALA A 444 9.67 -14.69 11.37
C ALA A 444 9.18 -14.84 9.92
N LEU A 445 9.50 -15.95 9.25
CA LEU A 445 9.01 -16.22 7.90
C LEU A 445 7.49 -16.42 7.82
N ARG A 446 6.90 -17.10 8.83
CA ARG A 446 5.44 -17.29 8.91
C ARG A 446 4.73 -15.98 9.24
N ALA A 447 5.26 -15.22 10.20
CA ALA A 447 4.76 -13.89 10.55
C ALA A 447 4.79 -12.95 9.33
N ALA A 448 5.90 -12.94 8.58
CA ALA A 448 6.04 -12.12 7.38
C ALA A 448 5.04 -12.52 6.28
N GLU A 449 4.77 -13.82 6.14
CA GLU A 449 3.76 -14.31 5.19
C GLU A 449 2.35 -13.83 5.58
N LYS A 450 2.01 -13.89 6.87
CA LYS A 450 0.74 -13.37 7.40
C LYS A 450 0.61 -11.87 7.15
N ALA A 451 1.66 -11.10 7.43
CA ALA A 451 1.70 -9.66 7.17
C ALA A 451 1.53 -9.34 5.67
N SER A 452 2.24 -10.06 4.80
CA SER A 452 2.12 -9.91 3.34
C SER A 452 0.70 -10.18 2.84
N ARG A 453 0.01 -11.18 3.39
CA ARG A 453 -1.39 -11.50 3.04
C ARG A 453 -2.39 -10.42 3.43
N VAL A 454 -2.09 -9.60 4.43
CA VAL A 454 -2.91 -8.44 4.82
C VAL A 454 -2.37 -7.11 4.28
N TYR A 455 -1.50 -7.17 3.27
CA TYR A 455 -0.90 -6.00 2.60
C TYR A 455 -0.04 -5.12 3.52
N ALA A 456 0.37 -5.66 4.67
CA ALA A 456 1.32 -5.04 5.58
C ALA A 456 2.76 -5.27 5.08
N HIS A 457 3.07 -4.79 3.88
CA HIS A 457 4.32 -5.08 3.18
C HIS A 457 5.55 -4.56 3.93
N GLU A 458 5.46 -3.40 4.56
CA GLU A 458 6.57 -2.84 5.32
C GLU A 458 6.81 -3.58 6.65
N ASP A 459 5.75 -4.10 7.31
CA ASP A 459 5.89 -4.96 8.49
C ASP A 459 6.45 -6.33 8.12
N ALA A 460 6.02 -6.87 6.97
CA ALA A 460 6.60 -8.09 6.40
C ALA A 460 8.09 -7.93 6.12
N VAL A 461 8.53 -6.76 5.66
CA VAL A 461 9.96 -6.43 5.47
C VAL A 461 10.74 -6.45 6.78
N GLU A 462 10.20 -5.89 7.87
CA GLU A 462 10.85 -5.91 9.19
C GLU A 462 11.01 -7.35 9.69
N LEU A 463 9.95 -8.15 9.58
CA LEU A 463 9.94 -9.57 9.95
C LEU A 463 10.94 -10.37 9.11
N LEU A 464 11.01 -10.12 7.80
CA LEU A 464 12.02 -10.73 6.92
C LEU A 464 13.43 -10.24 7.27
N GLY A 465 13.59 -9.00 7.74
CA GLY A 465 14.85 -8.51 8.32
C GLY A 465 15.27 -9.30 9.56
N ARG A 466 14.31 -9.65 10.44
CA ARG A 466 14.56 -10.53 11.60
C ARG A 466 14.91 -11.95 11.16
N ALA A 467 14.22 -12.49 10.16
CA ALA A 467 14.57 -13.77 9.55
C ALA A 467 16.02 -13.75 9.03
N LEU A 468 16.41 -12.70 8.29
CA LEU A 468 17.76 -12.58 7.72
C LEU A 468 18.88 -12.58 8.77
N ARG A 469 18.67 -11.91 9.91
CA ARG A 469 19.64 -11.93 11.02
C ARG A 469 19.79 -13.32 11.65
N ASN A 470 18.75 -14.13 11.57
CA ASN A 470 18.66 -15.46 12.18
C ASN A 470 18.79 -16.62 11.16
N ALA A 471 19.09 -16.32 9.90
CA ALA A 471 19.19 -17.33 8.85
C ALA A 471 20.26 -18.39 9.22
N PRO A 472 19.91 -19.69 9.19
CA PRO A 472 20.83 -20.76 9.60
C PRO A 472 21.99 -21.00 8.63
N GLY A 473 21.89 -20.49 7.39
CA GLY A 473 22.89 -20.64 6.34
C GLY A 473 22.70 -19.66 5.18
N GLU A 474 23.63 -19.70 4.23
CA GLU A 474 23.59 -18.88 3.01
C GLU A 474 22.33 -19.14 2.13
N PRO A 475 21.87 -20.38 1.93
CA PRO A 475 20.66 -20.65 1.13
C PRO A 475 19.40 -20.02 1.73
N GLU A 476 19.21 -20.15 3.04
CA GLU A 476 18.08 -19.55 3.77
C GLU A 476 18.14 -18.03 3.74
N ARG A 477 19.35 -17.47 3.88
CA ARG A 477 19.57 -16.02 3.75
C ARG A 477 19.19 -15.53 2.35
N ALA A 478 19.61 -16.23 1.30
CA ALA A 478 19.24 -15.90 -0.07
C ALA A 478 17.72 -15.92 -0.28
N ARG A 479 17.03 -16.95 0.23
CA ARG A 479 15.56 -17.04 0.15
C ARG A 479 14.84 -15.92 0.90
N ALA A 480 15.30 -15.57 2.10
CA ALA A 480 14.72 -14.49 2.87
C ALA A 480 14.96 -13.11 2.20
N LEU A 481 16.11 -12.89 1.56
CA LEU A 481 16.38 -11.71 0.75
C LEU A 481 15.44 -11.65 -0.47
N THR A 482 15.26 -12.77 -1.19
CA THR A 482 14.33 -12.85 -2.33
C THR A 482 12.91 -12.45 -1.91
N ARG A 483 12.43 -12.96 -0.77
CA ARG A 483 11.13 -12.61 -0.22
C ARG A 483 11.06 -11.13 0.17
N ARG A 484 12.09 -10.60 0.84
CA ARG A 484 12.12 -9.20 1.28
C ARG A 484 12.16 -8.23 0.10
N ALA A 485 12.92 -8.55 -0.94
CA ALA A 485 12.93 -7.79 -2.19
C ALA A 485 11.55 -7.72 -2.84
N ALA A 486 10.77 -8.80 -2.80
CA ALA A 486 9.40 -8.79 -3.32
C ALA A 486 8.49 -7.86 -2.49
N GLU A 487 8.62 -7.86 -1.16
CA GLU A 487 7.85 -6.94 -0.31
C GLU A 487 8.29 -5.48 -0.48
N TRP A 488 9.60 -5.21 -0.63
CA TRP A 488 10.10 -3.88 -0.97
C TRP A 488 9.53 -3.36 -2.29
N GLN A 489 9.47 -4.21 -3.33
CA GLN A 489 8.86 -3.84 -4.60
C GLN A 489 7.38 -3.50 -4.44
N ARG A 490 6.62 -4.29 -3.67
CA ARG A 490 5.20 -3.99 -3.39
C ARG A 490 5.01 -2.69 -2.59
N ALA A 491 5.96 -2.36 -1.72
CA ALA A 491 6.01 -1.09 -0.99
C ALA A 491 6.56 0.09 -1.84
N GLY A 492 6.88 -0.11 -3.13
CA GLY A 492 7.45 0.93 -4.01
C GLY A 492 8.91 1.30 -3.71
N ARG A 493 9.60 0.52 -2.88
CA ARG A 493 10.99 0.72 -2.44
C ARG A 493 11.96 -0.06 -3.33
N PHE A 494 12.00 0.35 -4.59
CA PHE A 494 12.71 -0.39 -5.64
C PHE A 494 14.25 -0.38 -5.50
N ALA A 495 14.84 0.61 -4.83
CA ALA A 495 16.29 0.65 -4.62
C ALA A 495 16.71 -0.45 -3.65
N GLU A 496 15.99 -0.57 -2.53
CA GLU A 496 16.17 -1.59 -1.51
C GLU A 496 15.88 -2.99 -2.07
N ALA A 497 14.85 -3.13 -2.91
CA ALA A 497 14.58 -4.37 -3.62
C ALA A 497 15.76 -4.82 -4.51
N ARG A 498 16.42 -3.87 -5.19
CA ARG A 498 17.57 -4.16 -6.06
C ARG A 498 18.78 -4.61 -5.25
N ASP A 499 19.06 -3.94 -4.14
CA ASP A 499 20.16 -4.31 -3.25
C ASP A 499 19.99 -5.72 -2.68
N ASP A 500 18.77 -6.05 -2.22
CA ASP A 500 18.43 -7.39 -1.73
C ASP A 500 18.54 -8.47 -2.82
N VAL A 501 18.06 -8.21 -4.05
CA VAL A 501 18.23 -9.13 -5.19
C VAL A 501 19.71 -9.32 -5.53
N GLY A 502 20.52 -8.26 -5.48
CA GLY A 502 21.95 -8.31 -5.71
C GLY A 502 22.69 -9.19 -4.70
N GLU A 503 22.41 -9.00 -3.40
CA GLU A 503 22.99 -9.84 -2.33
C GLU A 503 22.52 -11.29 -2.46
N ALA A 504 21.22 -11.52 -2.69
CA ALA A 504 20.66 -12.86 -2.87
C ALA A 504 21.30 -13.59 -4.04
N LEU A 505 21.56 -12.88 -5.15
CA LEU A 505 22.17 -13.45 -6.34
C LEU A 505 23.61 -13.90 -6.07
N GLY A 506 24.39 -13.10 -5.35
CA GLY A 506 25.75 -13.47 -4.93
C GLY A 506 25.77 -14.73 -4.06
N LEU A 507 24.83 -14.85 -3.12
CA LEU A 507 24.68 -16.03 -2.26
C LEU A 507 24.20 -17.27 -3.04
N ALA A 508 23.25 -17.10 -3.96
CA ALA A 508 22.78 -18.19 -4.80
C ALA A 508 23.91 -18.74 -5.70
N GLN A 509 24.78 -17.85 -6.20
CA GLN A 509 25.96 -18.22 -6.97
C GLN A 509 27.02 -18.96 -6.13
N SER A 510 27.30 -18.52 -4.89
CA SER A 510 28.25 -19.21 -3.99
C SER A 510 27.75 -20.61 -3.62
N CYS A 511 26.43 -20.75 -3.44
CA CYS A 511 25.79 -22.02 -3.10
C CYS A 511 25.63 -22.97 -4.31
N GLY A 512 25.80 -22.49 -5.54
CA GLY A 512 25.61 -23.27 -6.77
C GLY A 512 24.14 -23.59 -7.08
N ASP A 513 23.18 -22.84 -6.52
CA ASP A 513 21.74 -23.03 -6.78
C ASP A 513 21.35 -22.39 -8.12
N ARG A 514 21.49 -23.16 -9.19
CA ARG A 514 21.25 -22.68 -10.57
C ARG A 514 19.83 -22.18 -10.80
N ALA A 515 18.82 -22.81 -10.19
CA ALA A 515 17.43 -22.41 -10.32
C ALA A 515 17.19 -21.05 -9.63
N LEU A 516 17.70 -20.88 -8.41
CA LEU A 516 17.59 -19.61 -7.70
C LEU A 516 18.40 -18.49 -8.39
N VAL A 517 19.56 -18.79 -8.98
CA VAL A 517 20.34 -17.84 -9.78
C VAL A 517 19.54 -17.35 -10.99
N LEU A 518 18.91 -18.27 -11.73
CA LEU A 518 18.10 -17.93 -12.89
C LEU A 518 16.91 -17.04 -12.48
N HIS A 519 16.21 -17.44 -11.43
CA HIS A 519 15.10 -16.68 -10.84
C HIS A 519 15.51 -15.26 -10.44
N LEU A 520 16.62 -15.11 -9.73
CA LEU A 520 17.12 -13.80 -9.26
C LEU A 520 17.64 -12.93 -10.41
N ARG A 521 18.24 -13.52 -11.45
CA ARG A 521 18.60 -12.79 -12.66
C ARG A 521 17.37 -12.23 -13.38
N ARG A 522 16.29 -13.00 -13.52
CA ARG A 522 15.02 -12.48 -14.06
C ARG A 522 14.47 -11.37 -13.16
N ARG A 523 14.38 -11.58 -11.85
CA ARG A 523 13.86 -10.56 -10.90
C ARG A 523 14.63 -9.25 -10.98
N ARG A 524 15.96 -9.30 -11.18
CA ARG A 524 16.77 -8.10 -11.42
C ARG A 524 16.35 -7.38 -12.70
N VAL A 525 16.14 -8.12 -13.79
CA VAL A 525 15.67 -7.56 -15.06
C VAL A 525 14.27 -6.94 -14.89
N ASP A 526 13.35 -7.59 -14.16
CA ASP A 526 12.03 -7.03 -13.86
C ASP A 526 12.08 -5.66 -13.18
N LEU A 527 12.95 -5.51 -12.17
CA LEU A 527 13.15 -4.24 -11.47
C LEU A 527 13.74 -3.16 -12.39
N GLU A 528 14.65 -3.54 -13.28
CA GLU A 528 15.23 -2.64 -14.28
C GLU A 528 14.20 -2.20 -15.33
N ILE A 529 13.25 -3.07 -15.69
CA ILE A 529 12.10 -2.73 -16.55
C ILE A 529 11.22 -1.69 -15.87
N GLU A 530 10.81 -1.92 -14.62
CA GLU A 530 9.89 -1.04 -13.89
C GLU A 530 10.45 0.38 -13.69
N GLN A 531 11.77 0.47 -13.53
CA GLN A 531 12.48 1.72 -13.29
C GLN A 531 13.12 2.32 -14.55
N SER A 532 12.99 1.66 -15.70
CA SER A 532 13.63 2.06 -16.97
C SER A 532 15.15 2.36 -16.82
N VAL A 533 15.88 1.48 -16.13
CA VAL A 533 17.31 1.69 -15.80
C VAL A 533 18.24 1.41 -16.98
N ARG A 534 17.81 0.52 -17.89
CA ARG A 534 18.56 0.13 -19.09
C ARG A 534 17.68 0.24 -20.33
N PRO A 535 18.28 0.41 -21.53
CA PRO A 535 17.52 0.42 -22.78
C PRO A 535 16.68 -0.86 -22.93
N ALA A 536 15.48 -0.72 -23.49
CA ALA A 536 14.55 -1.83 -23.66
C ALA A 536 15.14 -2.98 -24.49
N THR A 537 15.93 -2.65 -25.51
CA THR A 537 16.62 -3.62 -26.38
C THR A 537 17.59 -4.51 -25.61
N GLU A 538 18.32 -3.95 -24.63
CA GLU A 538 19.21 -4.73 -23.76
C GLU A 538 18.44 -5.60 -22.77
N LEU A 539 17.31 -5.10 -22.26
CA LEU A 539 16.43 -5.85 -21.34
C LEU A 539 15.78 -7.03 -22.07
N VAL A 540 15.32 -6.80 -23.30
CA VAL A 540 14.84 -7.84 -24.22
C VAL A 540 15.88 -8.93 -24.42
N ALA A 541 17.11 -8.56 -24.80
CA ALA A 541 18.17 -9.53 -25.06
C ALA A 541 18.48 -10.34 -23.79
N ALA A 542 18.53 -9.69 -22.63
CA ALA A 542 18.73 -10.36 -21.35
C ALA A 542 17.62 -11.37 -21.02
N LEU A 543 16.34 -11.05 -21.29
CA LEU A 543 15.23 -11.99 -21.09
C LEU A 543 15.28 -13.15 -22.09
N ALA A 544 15.67 -12.91 -23.35
CA ALA A 544 15.82 -13.96 -24.35
C ALA A 544 16.93 -14.95 -23.97
N ASP A 545 18.08 -14.45 -23.49
CA ASP A 545 19.17 -15.29 -22.98
C ASP A 545 18.70 -16.14 -21.79
N LEU A 546 18.00 -15.53 -20.83
CA LEU A 546 17.44 -16.24 -19.67
C LEU A 546 16.41 -17.30 -20.09
N ALA A 547 15.58 -17.03 -21.10
CA ALA A 547 14.63 -18.01 -21.63
C ALA A 547 15.36 -19.21 -22.26
N GLY A 548 16.47 -18.98 -22.96
CA GLY A 548 17.35 -20.03 -23.46
C GLY A 548 17.94 -20.88 -22.34
N GLU A 549 18.48 -20.25 -21.29
CA GLU A 549 19.01 -20.94 -20.12
C GLU A 549 17.93 -21.77 -19.39
N ALA A 550 16.72 -21.20 -19.21
CA ALA A 550 15.58 -21.89 -18.60
C ALA A 550 15.18 -23.14 -19.40
N ARG A 551 15.17 -23.02 -20.73
CA ARG A 551 14.87 -24.12 -21.65
C ARG A 551 15.90 -25.23 -21.58
N GLU A 552 17.19 -24.90 -21.59
CA GLU A 552 18.27 -25.88 -21.43
C GLU A 552 18.21 -26.60 -20.07
N ALA A 553 17.80 -25.89 -19.03
CA ALA A 553 17.59 -26.45 -17.69
C ALA A 553 16.30 -27.29 -17.56
N GLY A 554 15.37 -27.18 -18.51
CA GLY A 554 14.03 -27.77 -18.42
C GLY A 554 13.13 -27.10 -17.38
N ASP A 555 13.46 -25.87 -16.95
CA ASP A 555 12.71 -25.09 -15.96
C ASP A 555 11.53 -24.36 -16.63
N ARG A 556 10.44 -25.12 -16.79
CA ARG A 556 9.22 -24.66 -17.47
C ARG A 556 8.50 -23.56 -16.73
N GLU A 557 8.59 -23.53 -15.40
CA GLU A 557 7.95 -22.49 -14.59
C GLU A 557 8.67 -21.16 -14.76
N GLU A 558 9.99 -21.15 -14.61
CA GLU A 558 10.78 -19.93 -14.78
C GLU A 558 10.72 -19.43 -16.23
N LEU A 559 10.65 -20.33 -17.22
CA LEU A 559 10.39 -19.95 -18.62
C LEU A 559 9.08 -19.15 -18.74
N CYS A 560 7.98 -19.63 -18.15
CA CYS A 560 6.71 -18.90 -18.16
C CYS A 560 6.80 -17.53 -17.46
N GLN A 561 7.59 -17.42 -16.39
CA GLN A 561 7.81 -16.16 -15.67
C GLN A 561 8.62 -15.16 -16.51
N ILE A 562 9.68 -15.60 -17.19
CA ILE A 562 10.48 -14.78 -18.09
C ILE A 562 9.62 -14.24 -19.23
N LEU A 563 8.78 -15.10 -19.82
CA LEU A 563 7.83 -14.71 -20.88
C LEU A 563 6.82 -13.67 -20.40
N TRP A 564 6.38 -13.76 -19.14
CA TRP A 564 5.49 -12.76 -18.55
C TRP A 564 6.17 -11.38 -18.44
N SER A 565 7.45 -11.33 -18.09
CA SER A 565 8.22 -10.09 -17.95
C SER A 565 8.34 -9.31 -19.26
N VAL A 566 8.45 -10.01 -20.39
CA VAL A 566 8.56 -9.40 -21.73
C VAL A 566 7.34 -8.53 -22.07
N ARG A 567 6.15 -8.86 -21.56
CA ARG A 567 4.91 -8.10 -21.85
C ARG A 567 4.99 -6.62 -21.48
N VAL A 568 5.76 -6.29 -20.45
CA VAL A 568 5.81 -4.94 -19.88
C VAL A 568 6.65 -4.00 -20.75
N LEU A 569 7.40 -4.53 -21.72
CA LEU A 569 8.23 -3.75 -22.64
C LEU A 569 7.41 -3.18 -23.84
N PRO A 570 7.80 -2.02 -24.40
CA PRO A 570 7.09 -1.40 -25.51
C PRO A 570 7.07 -2.25 -26.79
N ALA A 571 6.10 -1.96 -27.65
CA ALA A 571 5.68 -2.83 -28.75
C ALA A 571 6.75 -3.10 -29.80
N ALA A 572 7.48 -2.07 -30.22
CA ALA A 572 8.47 -2.17 -31.29
C ALA A 572 9.68 -2.99 -30.85
N GLU A 573 10.20 -2.74 -29.65
CA GLU A 573 11.34 -3.45 -29.09
C GLU A 573 10.96 -4.89 -28.68
N ALA A 574 9.72 -5.11 -28.22
CA ALA A 574 9.19 -6.44 -27.93
C ALA A 574 8.82 -7.25 -29.19
N ALA A 575 8.59 -6.63 -30.35
CA ALA A 575 8.26 -7.34 -31.60
C ALA A 575 9.48 -8.05 -32.21
N GLU A 576 10.66 -7.41 -32.16
CA GLU A 576 11.92 -8.02 -32.58
C GLU A 576 12.34 -9.15 -31.61
N ALA A 577 12.09 -8.96 -30.31
CA ALA A 577 12.19 -9.98 -29.27
C ALA A 577 11.20 -11.14 -29.47
N GLY A 578 9.96 -10.80 -29.80
CA GLY A 578 8.83 -11.72 -29.91
C GLY A 578 9.04 -12.75 -31.01
N LEU A 579 9.76 -12.40 -32.08
CA LEU A 579 10.21 -13.33 -33.11
C LEU A 579 11.27 -14.32 -32.59
N ALA A 580 12.18 -13.89 -31.70
CA ALA A 580 13.17 -14.77 -31.07
C ALA A 580 12.57 -15.67 -29.98
N ILE A 581 11.48 -15.21 -29.34
CA ILE A 581 10.86 -15.84 -28.18
C ILE A 581 9.59 -16.65 -28.57
N ALA A 582 9.00 -16.44 -29.75
CA ALA A 582 7.83 -17.17 -30.24
C ALA A 582 7.95 -18.71 -30.19
N PRO A 583 9.09 -19.32 -30.57
CA PRO A 583 9.27 -20.76 -30.40
C PRO A 583 9.21 -21.20 -28.92
N ALA A 584 9.69 -20.35 -28.00
CA ALA A 584 9.62 -20.60 -26.57
C ALA A 584 8.19 -20.41 -26.02
N LEU A 585 7.36 -19.54 -26.61
CA LEU A 585 5.95 -19.38 -26.26
C LEU A 585 5.12 -20.62 -26.63
N GLU A 586 5.31 -21.18 -27.83
CA GLU A 586 4.64 -22.43 -28.25
C GLU A 586 5.10 -23.63 -27.42
N GLU A 587 6.40 -23.72 -27.14
CA GLU A 587 6.96 -24.78 -26.27
C GLU A 587 6.52 -24.64 -24.81
N ALA A 588 6.40 -23.41 -24.30
CA ALA A 588 5.86 -23.13 -22.96
C ALA A 588 4.39 -23.54 -22.87
N LEU A 589 3.57 -23.27 -23.90
CA LEU A 589 2.17 -23.71 -23.94
C LEU A 589 2.06 -25.24 -23.93
N GLY A 590 2.77 -25.94 -24.82
CA GLY A 590 2.77 -27.41 -24.83
C GLY A 590 3.32 -28.02 -23.53
N SER A 591 4.29 -27.35 -22.92
CA SER A 591 4.86 -27.73 -21.62
C SER A 591 3.88 -27.52 -20.47
N ALA A 592 3.13 -26.41 -20.47
CA ALA A 592 2.09 -26.09 -19.50
C ALA A 592 0.96 -27.12 -19.54
N GLU A 593 0.49 -27.46 -20.74
CA GLU A 593 -0.52 -28.48 -20.96
C GLU A 593 -0.07 -29.85 -20.45
N THR A 594 1.21 -30.19 -20.66
CA THR A 594 1.81 -31.44 -20.16
C THR A 594 1.91 -31.47 -18.64
N LEU A 595 2.21 -30.33 -17.99
CA LEU A 595 2.32 -30.21 -16.54
C LEU A 595 0.94 -30.24 -15.85
N GLY A 596 -0.12 -29.86 -16.57
CA GLY A 596 -1.49 -29.91 -16.08
C GLY A 596 -1.84 -28.83 -15.03
N ASP A 597 -0.96 -27.84 -14.83
CA ASP A 597 -1.22 -26.71 -13.95
C ASP A 597 -2.17 -25.70 -14.64
N PRO A 598 -3.40 -25.51 -14.14
CA PRO A 598 -4.37 -24.61 -14.76
C PRO A 598 -3.91 -23.16 -14.85
N GLU A 599 -3.16 -22.66 -13.86
CA GLU A 599 -2.68 -21.27 -13.85
C GLU A 599 -1.53 -21.08 -14.82
N LEU A 600 -0.63 -22.06 -14.91
CA LEU A 600 0.47 -22.04 -15.86
C LEU A 600 -0.03 -22.09 -17.30
N ILE A 601 -1.08 -22.90 -17.58
CA ILE A 601 -1.72 -22.95 -18.90
C ILE A 601 -2.41 -21.62 -19.24
N ALA A 602 -3.18 -21.05 -18.30
CA ALA A 602 -3.81 -19.74 -18.50
C ALA A 602 -2.76 -18.65 -18.81
N ARG A 603 -1.63 -18.69 -18.12
CA ARG A 603 -0.50 -17.77 -18.32
C ARG A 603 0.15 -17.95 -19.68
N ALA A 604 0.37 -19.20 -20.10
CA ALA A 604 0.93 -19.49 -21.42
C ALA A 604 0.02 -18.97 -22.54
N HIS A 605 -1.30 -19.23 -22.47
CA HIS A 605 -2.27 -18.66 -23.40
C HIS A 605 -2.23 -17.13 -23.42
N PHE A 606 -2.15 -16.49 -22.25
CA PHE A 606 -2.06 -15.04 -22.19
C PHE A 606 -0.77 -14.52 -22.86
N CYS A 607 0.39 -15.12 -22.57
CA CYS A 607 1.65 -14.73 -23.19
C CYS A 607 1.63 -14.94 -24.72
N VAL A 608 1.08 -16.06 -25.21
CA VAL A 608 0.87 -16.34 -26.64
C VAL A 608 -0.16 -15.38 -27.26
N GLY A 609 -1.11 -14.87 -26.48
CA GLY A 609 -2.07 -13.86 -26.93
C GLY A 609 -1.46 -12.46 -27.02
N THR A 610 -0.62 -12.08 -26.05
CA THR A 610 -0.06 -10.71 -25.96
C THR A 610 1.22 -10.51 -26.76
N GLY A 611 2.09 -11.53 -26.87
CA GLY A 611 3.37 -11.40 -27.58
C GLY A 611 3.18 -11.18 -29.08
N PRO A 612 2.44 -12.07 -29.76
CA PRO A 612 2.14 -11.98 -31.18
C PRO A 612 0.99 -11.06 -31.58
N ALA A 613 0.21 -10.44 -30.69
CA ALA A 613 -0.75 -9.38 -31.14
C ALA A 613 -0.05 -8.21 -31.87
N ARG A 614 1.29 -8.15 -31.79
CA ARG A 614 2.17 -7.19 -32.45
C ARG A 614 2.90 -7.77 -33.68
N VAL A 615 2.75 -9.09 -34.00
CA VAL A 615 3.48 -9.80 -35.09
C VAL A 615 2.63 -10.88 -35.84
N LEU A 616 1.73 -11.61 -35.18
CA LEU A 616 0.72 -12.51 -35.76
C LEU A 616 -0.58 -11.78 -36.13
N GLU A 617 -1.39 -12.43 -36.96
CA GLU A 617 -2.75 -12.02 -37.27
C GLU A 617 -3.57 -11.78 -35.98
N PRO A 618 -4.14 -10.58 -35.75
CA PRO A 618 -4.90 -10.24 -34.54
C PRO A 618 -6.03 -11.21 -34.20
N SER A 619 -6.56 -11.93 -35.20
CA SER A 619 -7.52 -13.02 -35.05
C SER A 619 -7.02 -14.17 -34.18
N THR A 620 -5.74 -14.54 -34.30
CA THR A 620 -5.13 -15.64 -33.52
C THR A 620 -4.91 -15.19 -32.07
N ALA A 621 -4.44 -13.96 -31.87
CA ALA A 621 -4.28 -13.37 -30.55
C ALA A 621 -5.59 -13.36 -29.75
N LEU A 622 -6.71 -13.05 -30.42
CA LEU A 622 -8.03 -13.03 -29.82
C LEU A 622 -8.40 -14.37 -29.17
N VAL A 623 -8.17 -15.49 -29.88
CA VAL A 623 -8.48 -16.85 -29.41
C VAL A 623 -7.69 -17.19 -28.15
N HIS A 624 -6.38 -16.94 -28.14
CA HIS A 624 -5.54 -17.25 -26.99
C HIS A 624 -5.86 -16.38 -25.78
N LEU A 625 -6.19 -15.09 -25.98
CA LEU A 625 -6.58 -14.20 -24.88
C LEU A 625 -7.96 -14.54 -24.30
N GLU A 626 -8.91 -14.99 -25.13
CA GLU A 626 -10.21 -15.49 -24.67
C GLU A 626 -10.06 -16.75 -23.80
N GLU A 627 -9.23 -17.69 -24.25
CA GLU A 627 -8.94 -18.92 -23.51
C GLU A 627 -8.22 -18.62 -22.18
N ALA A 628 -7.23 -17.72 -22.20
CA ALA A 628 -6.57 -17.26 -20.99
C ALA A 628 -7.57 -16.63 -20.00
N ARG A 629 -8.44 -15.73 -20.48
CA ARG A 629 -9.45 -15.09 -19.65
C ARG A 629 -10.40 -16.11 -19.03
N SER A 630 -10.95 -17.02 -19.84
CA SER A 630 -11.87 -18.08 -19.38
C SER A 630 -11.25 -18.92 -18.27
N ARG A 631 -9.98 -19.28 -18.42
CA ARG A 631 -9.23 -20.02 -17.38
C ARG A 631 -8.99 -19.19 -16.14
N TYR A 632 -8.61 -17.92 -16.27
CA TYR A 632 -8.44 -17.04 -15.12
C TYR A 632 -9.76 -16.74 -14.40
N GLU A 633 -10.89 -16.68 -15.12
CA GLU A 633 -12.22 -16.61 -14.53
C GLU A 633 -12.54 -17.89 -13.74
N ALA A 634 -12.24 -19.08 -14.28
CA ALA A 634 -12.41 -20.34 -13.57
C ALA A 634 -11.50 -20.45 -12.32
N LEU A 635 -10.33 -19.81 -12.37
CA LEU A 635 -9.41 -19.67 -11.24
C LEU A 635 -9.78 -18.54 -10.27
N SER A 636 -10.84 -17.77 -10.55
CA SER A 636 -11.23 -16.57 -9.79
C SER A 636 -10.13 -15.49 -9.70
N ASN A 637 -9.12 -15.53 -10.58
CA ASN A 637 -8.00 -14.59 -10.54
C ASN A 637 -8.36 -13.27 -11.25
N ARG A 638 -9.02 -12.37 -10.51
CA ARG A 638 -9.52 -11.09 -11.02
C ARG A 638 -8.46 -10.21 -11.65
N LEU A 639 -7.26 -10.17 -11.07
CA LEU A 639 -6.15 -9.38 -11.59
C LEU A 639 -5.80 -9.81 -13.02
N ARG A 640 -5.69 -11.12 -13.23
CA ARG A 640 -5.33 -11.68 -14.53
C ARG A 640 -6.48 -11.55 -15.53
N VAL A 641 -7.73 -11.64 -15.08
CA VAL A 641 -8.90 -11.31 -15.91
C VAL A 641 -8.84 -9.86 -16.40
N GLY A 642 -8.44 -8.92 -15.53
CA GLY A 642 -8.23 -7.52 -15.91
C GLY A 642 -7.17 -7.36 -16.99
N TYR A 643 -6.01 -8.00 -16.82
CA TYR A 643 -4.95 -8.00 -17.84
C TYR A 643 -5.39 -8.62 -19.17
N CYS A 644 -6.12 -9.74 -19.14
CA CYS A 644 -6.68 -10.37 -20.34
C CYS A 644 -7.68 -9.45 -21.04
N SER A 645 -8.58 -8.82 -20.28
CA SER A 645 -9.59 -7.91 -20.83
C SER A 645 -8.94 -6.66 -21.45
N ASN A 646 -7.92 -6.09 -20.82
CA ASN A 646 -7.18 -4.97 -21.41
C ASN A 646 -6.48 -5.37 -22.73
N ALA A 647 -5.88 -6.55 -22.79
CA ALA A 647 -5.25 -7.05 -24.02
C ALA A 647 -6.29 -7.35 -25.12
N LEU A 648 -7.43 -7.97 -24.76
CA LEU A 648 -8.55 -8.21 -25.68
C LEU A 648 -9.09 -6.91 -26.25
N ALA A 649 -9.18 -5.86 -25.43
CA ALA A 649 -9.62 -4.55 -25.86
C ALA A 649 -8.67 -3.97 -26.93
N VAL A 650 -7.36 -4.04 -26.70
CA VAL A 650 -6.35 -3.60 -27.68
C VAL A 650 -6.46 -4.38 -28.99
N VAL A 651 -6.60 -5.70 -28.94
CA VAL A 651 -6.77 -6.55 -30.14
C VAL A 651 -8.07 -6.21 -30.88
N ALA A 652 -9.15 -5.93 -30.15
CA ALA A 652 -10.42 -5.50 -30.73
C ALA A 652 -10.30 -4.14 -31.45
N VAL A 653 -9.50 -3.21 -30.92
CA VAL A 653 -9.18 -1.94 -31.61
C VAL A 653 -8.47 -2.20 -32.94
N LEU A 654 -7.47 -3.08 -32.97
CA LEU A 654 -6.71 -3.42 -34.18
C LEU A 654 -7.62 -4.02 -35.26
N LEU A 655 -8.57 -4.88 -34.85
CA LEU A 655 -9.57 -5.52 -35.72
C LEU A 655 -10.72 -4.58 -36.14
N GLY A 656 -10.84 -3.40 -35.53
CA GLY A 656 -11.94 -2.45 -35.78
C GLY A 656 -13.26 -2.77 -35.06
N ASP A 657 -13.25 -3.69 -34.09
CA ASP A 657 -14.41 -3.99 -33.23
C ASP A 657 -14.43 -3.09 -31.99
N TYR A 658 -14.75 -1.81 -32.21
CA TYR A 658 -14.68 -0.79 -31.16
C TYR A 658 -15.76 -0.94 -30.07
N GLY A 659 -16.91 -1.53 -30.41
CA GLY A 659 -17.94 -1.87 -29.44
C GLY A 659 -17.43 -2.88 -28.41
N ARG A 660 -16.75 -3.93 -28.89
CA ARG A 660 -16.06 -4.88 -28.01
C ARG A 660 -14.91 -4.23 -27.26
N ALA A 661 -14.09 -3.40 -27.92
CA ALA A 661 -12.97 -2.74 -27.27
C ALA A 661 -13.39 -1.91 -26.06
N LYS A 662 -14.46 -1.12 -26.18
CA LYS A 662 -15.02 -0.32 -25.08
C LYS A 662 -15.41 -1.19 -23.88
N LEU A 663 -16.18 -2.25 -24.14
CA LEU A 663 -16.64 -3.17 -23.09
C LEU A 663 -15.48 -3.86 -22.37
N GLU A 664 -14.46 -4.29 -23.11
CA GLU A 664 -13.30 -4.98 -22.55
C GLU A 664 -12.39 -4.03 -21.75
N PHE A 665 -12.25 -2.75 -22.14
CA PHE A 665 -11.56 -1.74 -21.33
C PHE A 665 -12.31 -1.43 -20.03
N GLU A 666 -13.64 -1.28 -20.07
CA GLU A 666 -14.46 -1.08 -18.88
C GLU A 666 -14.36 -2.29 -17.93
N ARG A 667 -14.37 -3.51 -18.48
CA ARG A 667 -14.15 -4.74 -17.71
C ARG A 667 -12.76 -4.80 -17.09
N ALA A 668 -11.72 -4.39 -17.82
CA ALA A 668 -10.36 -4.35 -17.31
C ALA A 668 -10.22 -3.36 -16.15
N GLU A 669 -10.75 -2.15 -16.33
CA GLU A 669 -10.74 -1.10 -15.30
C GLU A 669 -11.48 -1.57 -14.04
N ALA A 670 -12.69 -2.11 -14.18
CA ALA A 670 -13.45 -2.64 -13.05
C ALA A 670 -12.71 -3.79 -12.32
N ALA A 671 -12.07 -4.68 -13.06
CA ALA A 671 -11.28 -5.76 -12.47
C ALA A 671 -10.04 -5.23 -11.72
N PHE A 672 -9.36 -4.21 -12.24
CA PHE A 672 -8.23 -3.60 -11.57
C PHE A 672 -8.64 -2.75 -10.36
N GLU A 673 -9.80 -2.09 -10.40
CA GLU A 673 -10.40 -1.38 -9.26
C GLU A 673 -10.81 -2.35 -8.15
N GLU A 674 -11.44 -3.48 -8.49
CA GLU A 674 -11.77 -4.54 -7.53
C GLU A 674 -10.50 -5.08 -6.83
N VAL A 675 -9.39 -5.18 -7.57
CA VAL A 675 -8.09 -5.64 -7.07
C VAL A 675 -7.23 -4.52 -6.49
N GLY A 676 -7.69 -3.26 -6.49
CA GLY A 676 -6.95 -2.14 -5.91
C GLY A 676 -5.52 -1.96 -6.46
N ASP A 677 -5.29 -2.21 -7.76
CA ASP A 677 -4.01 -1.95 -8.43
C ASP A 677 -4.07 -0.57 -9.13
N PRO A 678 -3.67 0.53 -8.45
CA PRO A 678 -3.83 1.88 -8.99
C PRO A 678 -3.02 2.11 -10.27
N VAL A 679 -1.91 1.39 -10.45
CA VAL A 679 -1.08 1.52 -11.65
C VAL A 679 -1.72 0.80 -12.83
N ALA A 680 -2.35 -0.36 -12.62
CA ALA A 680 -3.09 -1.06 -13.66
C ALA A 680 -4.38 -0.32 -14.05
N VAL A 681 -5.10 0.24 -13.07
CA VAL A 681 -6.25 1.14 -13.32
C VAL A 681 -5.83 2.33 -14.19
N ALA A 682 -4.73 3.01 -13.84
CA ALA A 682 -4.21 4.13 -14.63
C ALA A 682 -3.85 3.71 -16.07
N SER A 683 -3.32 2.49 -16.24
CA SER A 683 -2.97 1.94 -17.56
C SER A 683 -4.21 1.65 -18.41
N ALA A 684 -5.25 1.04 -17.82
CA ALA A 684 -6.52 0.79 -18.51
C ALA A 684 -7.22 2.10 -18.89
N ARG A 685 -7.21 3.08 -17.99
CA ARG A 685 -7.72 4.44 -18.22
C ARG A 685 -7.00 5.15 -19.37
N ASN A 686 -5.68 5.03 -19.45
CA ASN A 686 -4.90 5.56 -20.58
C ASN A 686 -5.39 4.99 -21.91
N ASN A 687 -5.47 3.67 -22.01
CA ASN A 687 -5.86 2.99 -23.24
C ASN A 687 -7.31 3.33 -23.64
N ARG A 688 -8.23 3.43 -22.66
CA ARG A 688 -9.60 3.89 -22.88
C ARG A 688 -9.67 5.33 -23.36
N ALA A 689 -8.82 6.21 -22.82
CA ALA A 689 -8.78 7.61 -23.23
C ALA A 689 -8.33 7.80 -24.68
N VAL A 690 -7.48 6.91 -25.23
CA VAL A 690 -7.15 6.92 -26.66
C VAL A 690 -8.42 6.75 -27.52
N LEU A 691 -9.35 5.88 -27.13
CA LEU A 691 -10.63 5.73 -27.83
C LEU A 691 -11.53 6.95 -27.68
N LEU A 692 -11.59 7.53 -26.48
CA LEU A 692 -12.37 8.76 -26.23
C LEU A 692 -11.86 9.92 -27.10
N THR A 693 -10.54 10.09 -27.21
CA THR A 693 -9.93 11.10 -28.10
C THR A 693 -10.34 10.87 -29.55
N ARG A 694 -10.30 9.63 -30.04
CA ARG A 694 -10.69 9.30 -31.43
C ARG A 694 -12.19 9.50 -31.67
N ALA A 695 -13.04 9.25 -30.67
CA ALA A 695 -14.48 9.50 -30.70
C ALA A 695 -14.85 11.00 -30.64
N GLY A 696 -13.89 11.87 -30.28
CA GLY A 696 -14.11 13.30 -30.08
C GLY A 696 -14.64 13.68 -28.69
N GLU A 697 -14.59 12.76 -27.72
CA GLU A 697 -14.99 12.98 -26.32
C GLU A 697 -13.83 13.61 -25.52
N PHE A 698 -13.34 14.76 -25.97
CA PHE A 698 -12.08 15.35 -25.52
C PHE A 698 -12.00 15.70 -24.04
N GLU A 699 -13.07 16.26 -23.46
CA GLU A 699 -13.11 16.65 -22.03
C GLU A 699 -12.97 15.43 -21.12
N GLN A 700 -13.68 14.35 -21.46
CA GLN A 700 -13.61 13.09 -20.71
C GLN A 700 -12.24 12.42 -20.88
N ALA A 701 -11.67 12.47 -22.09
CA ALA A 701 -10.32 11.98 -22.34
C ALA A 701 -9.26 12.73 -21.51
N GLU A 702 -9.31 14.07 -21.47
CA GLU A 702 -8.36 14.90 -20.72
C GLU A 702 -8.42 14.60 -19.22
N MET A 703 -9.62 14.59 -18.64
CA MET A 703 -9.83 14.30 -17.23
C MET A 703 -9.29 12.90 -16.86
N THR A 704 -9.54 11.90 -17.72
CA THR A 704 -9.10 10.52 -17.51
C THR A 704 -7.57 10.41 -17.55
N LEU A 705 -6.93 11.04 -18.54
CA LEU A 705 -5.47 11.01 -18.71
C LEU A 705 -4.74 11.79 -17.61
N GLN A 706 -5.24 12.96 -17.20
CA GLN A 706 -4.66 13.72 -16.11
C GLN A 706 -4.74 12.97 -14.78
N SER A 707 -5.85 12.28 -14.52
CA SER A 707 -5.99 11.39 -13.36
C SER A 707 -4.97 10.25 -13.41
N ALA A 708 -4.83 9.57 -14.55
CA ALA A 708 -3.88 8.48 -14.72
C ALA A 708 -2.42 8.94 -14.52
N LEU A 709 -2.04 10.09 -15.10
CA LEU A 709 -0.71 10.67 -14.97
C LEU A 709 -0.37 11.02 -13.52
N GLY A 710 -1.33 11.61 -12.79
CA GLY A 710 -1.16 11.97 -11.37
C GLY A 710 -0.92 10.76 -10.48
N THR A 711 -1.60 9.64 -10.74
CA THR A 711 -1.38 8.36 -10.04
C THR A 711 0.01 7.79 -10.36
N ILE A 712 0.36 7.71 -11.65
CA ILE A 712 1.64 7.13 -12.10
C ILE A 712 2.85 7.90 -11.55
N ARG A 713 2.82 9.23 -11.58
CA ARG A 713 3.89 10.08 -11.04
C ARG A 713 4.07 9.91 -9.53
N ARG A 714 2.97 9.80 -8.78
CA ARG A 714 3.02 9.61 -7.33
C ARG A 714 3.67 8.28 -6.95
N LEU A 715 3.44 7.24 -7.76
CA LEU A 715 3.94 5.89 -7.53
C LEU A 715 5.31 5.63 -8.19
N GLY A 716 5.87 6.61 -8.92
CA GLY A 716 7.19 6.49 -9.54
C GLY A 716 7.27 5.49 -10.70
N ALA A 717 6.15 5.17 -11.35
CA ALA A 717 6.11 4.19 -12.44
C ALA A 717 6.51 4.81 -13.80
N GLY A 718 7.79 5.20 -13.93
CA GLY A 718 8.32 6.02 -15.03
C GLY A 718 8.07 5.46 -16.44
N ALA A 719 8.14 4.16 -16.65
CA ALA A 719 7.87 3.55 -17.97
C ALA A 719 6.43 3.82 -18.44
N ARG A 720 5.45 3.79 -17.51
CA ARG A 720 4.03 4.02 -17.83
C ARG A 720 3.70 5.50 -18.00
N GLU A 721 4.52 6.39 -17.45
CA GLU A 721 4.37 7.83 -17.61
C GLU A 721 4.49 8.24 -19.08
N LEU A 722 5.43 7.64 -19.82
CA LEU A 722 5.67 7.96 -21.23
C LEU A 722 4.44 7.71 -22.11
N ALA A 723 3.74 6.60 -21.90
CA ALA A 723 2.52 6.27 -22.64
C ALA A 723 1.40 7.31 -22.38
N VAL A 724 1.24 7.76 -21.13
CA VAL A 724 0.23 8.77 -20.79
C VAL A 724 0.58 10.15 -21.35
N LEU A 725 1.87 10.51 -21.35
CA LEU A 725 2.35 11.74 -21.97
C LEU A 725 2.09 11.74 -23.48
N GLN A 726 2.31 10.61 -24.17
CA GLN A 726 1.99 10.46 -25.59
C GLN A 726 0.48 10.66 -25.83
N SER A 727 -0.38 9.97 -25.09
CA SER A 727 -1.83 10.08 -25.25
C SER A 727 -2.37 11.49 -24.95
N LEU A 728 -1.79 12.21 -23.98
CA LEU A 728 -2.10 13.61 -23.72
C LEU A 728 -1.64 14.52 -24.87
N ALA A 729 -0.45 14.28 -25.42
CA ALA A 729 0.06 15.08 -26.52
C ALA A 729 -0.81 14.93 -27.78
N GLU A 730 -1.20 13.71 -28.12
CA GLU A 730 -2.13 13.40 -29.22
C GLU A 730 -3.51 14.04 -29.01
N LEU A 731 -4.04 14.00 -27.78
CA LEU A 731 -5.29 14.67 -27.42
C LEU A 731 -5.20 16.18 -27.63
N TYR A 732 -4.13 16.83 -27.17
CA TYR A 732 -3.98 18.29 -27.33
C TYR A 732 -3.76 18.70 -28.79
N VAL A 733 -3.11 17.85 -29.60
CA VAL A 733 -3.08 18.06 -31.07
C VAL A 733 -4.50 18.01 -31.64
N ALA A 734 -5.31 17.02 -31.25
CA ALA A 734 -6.67 16.87 -31.74
C ALA A 734 -7.61 18.02 -31.34
N THR A 735 -7.39 18.66 -30.18
CA THR A 735 -8.15 19.84 -29.74
C THR A 735 -7.58 21.17 -30.25
N GLY A 736 -6.40 21.16 -30.88
CA GLY A 736 -5.72 22.35 -31.38
C GLY A 736 -4.94 23.13 -30.31
N ASP A 737 -4.78 22.60 -29.09
CA ASP A 737 -3.94 23.18 -28.04
C ASP A 737 -2.46 22.83 -28.28
N LEU A 738 -1.89 23.49 -29.29
CA LEU A 738 -0.53 23.22 -29.75
C LEU A 738 0.55 23.54 -28.70
N GLU A 739 0.28 24.44 -27.74
CA GLU A 739 1.23 24.77 -26.67
C GLU A 739 1.37 23.61 -25.68
N ARG A 740 0.24 23.07 -25.19
CA ARG A 740 0.26 21.92 -24.28
C ARG A 740 0.70 20.64 -24.97
N ALA A 741 0.31 20.45 -26.24
CA ALA A 741 0.82 19.34 -27.05
C ALA A 741 2.36 19.36 -27.14
N GLU A 742 2.93 20.52 -27.46
CA GLU A 742 4.39 20.68 -27.57
C GLU A 742 5.11 20.41 -26.24
N ALA A 743 4.53 20.86 -25.11
CA ALA A 743 5.08 20.57 -23.79
C ALA A 743 5.14 19.06 -23.51
N CYS A 744 4.05 18.33 -23.78
CA CYS A 744 4.01 16.88 -23.61
C CYS A 744 4.99 16.16 -24.53
N TRP A 745 5.07 16.54 -25.82
CA TRP A 745 6.02 15.92 -26.76
C TRP A 745 7.48 16.14 -26.34
N ARG A 746 7.86 17.34 -25.90
CA ARG A 746 9.23 17.61 -25.42
C ARG A 746 9.56 16.81 -24.16
N GLU A 747 8.61 16.70 -23.24
CA GLU A 747 8.79 15.89 -22.03
C GLU A 747 8.98 14.41 -22.40
N LEU A 748 8.17 13.90 -23.35
CA LEU A 748 8.26 12.54 -23.87
C LEU A 748 9.59 12.26 -24.57
N VAL A 749 10.09 13.17 -25.43
CA VAL A 749 11.43 13.04 -26.07
C VAL A 749 12.51 12.89 -25.00
N GLY A 750 12.50 13.76 -23.98
CA GLY A 750 13.48 13.70 -22.89
C GLY A 750 13.36 12.43 -22.06
N GLY A 751 12.13 11.99 -21.77
CA GLY A 751 11.85 10.77 -21.02
C GLY A 751 12.29 9.51 -21.76
N ALA A 752 11.91 9.38 -23.04
CA ALA A 752 12.27 8.26 -23.90
C ALA A 752 13.79 8.15 -24.10
N ALA A 753 14.49 9.27 -24.28
CA ALA A 753 15.95 9.29 -24.39
C ALA A 753 16.64 8.82 -23.09
N ARG A 754 16.13 9.22 -21.91
CA ARG A 754 16.66 8.76 -20.61
C ARG A 754 16.38 7.28 -20.36
N ALA A 755 15.21 6.81 -20.77
CA ALA A 755 14.75 5.44 -20.56
C ALA A 755 15.25 4.46 -21.64
N GLY A 756 15.87 4.94 -22.71
CA GLY A 756 16.35 4.10 -23.81
C GLY A 756 15.22 3.43 -24.60
N TYR A 757 14.16 4.19 -24.89
CA TYR A 757 13.06 3.79 -25.78
C TYR A 757 13.20 4.53 -27.12
N PRO A 758 14.01 4.03 -28.06
CA PRO A 758 14.32 4.73 -29.30
C PRO A 758 13.07 4.96 -30.15
N ASP A 759 12.18 3.96 -30.31
CA ASP A 759 10.99 4.08 -31.16
C ASP A 759 9.99 5.10 -30.58
N THR A 760 9.74 5.06 -29.26
CA THR A 760 8.93 6.09 -28.58
C THR A 760 9.55 7.49 -28.74
N GLY A 761 10.88 7.59 -28.72
CA GLY A 761 11.59 8.84 -29.00
C GLY A 761 11.37 9.35 -30.43
N LEU A 762 11.32 8.45 -31.42
CA LEU A 762 11.01 8.78 -32.81
C LEU A 762 9.55 9.24 -32.97
N VAL A 763 8.60 8.53 -32.35
CA VAL A 763 7.18 8.95 -32.30
C VAL A 763 7.06 10.36 -31.74
N ALA A 764 7.72 10.63 -30.62
CA ALA A 764 7.67 11.94 -29.97
C ALA A 764 8.32 13.05 -30.82
N ALA A 765 9.44 12.76 -31.49
CA ALA A 765 10.09 13.69 -32.41
C ALA A 765 9.20 14.00 -33.62
N CYS A 766 8.52 12.99 -34.17
CA CYS A 766 7.54 13.16 -35.24
C CYS A 766 6.33 14.00 -34.79
N GLY A 767 5.79 13.74 -33.60
CA GLY A 767 4.71 14.52 -33.00
C GLY A 767 5.08 15.98 -32.82
N LEU A 768 6.29 16.27 -32.34
CA LEU A 768 6.82 17.63 -32.23
C LEU A 768 6.94 18.31 -33.60
N ALA A 769 7.43 17.61 -34.62
CA ALA A 769 7.53 18.13 -35.97
C ALA A 769 6.15 18.34 -36.63
N LEU A 770 5.15 17.52 -36.30
CA LEU A 770 3.76 17.75 -36.73
C LEU A 770 3.18 19.05 -36.14
N VAL A 771 3.47 19.35 -34.86
CA VAL A 771 3.09 20.64 -34.26
C VAL A 771 3.74 21.82 -35.01
N GLN A 772 4.98 21.65 -35.47
CA GLN A 772 5.67 22.66 -36.31
C GLN A 772 5.00 22.83 -37.68
N VAL A 773 4.52 21.74 -38.30
CA VAL A 773 3.73 21.81 -39.55
C VAL A 773 2.47 22.64 -39.34
N GLU A 774 1.72 22.39 -38.27
CA GLU A 774 0.48 23.12 -37.94
C GLU A 774 0.74 24.62 -37.68
N ARG A 775 1.93 24.98 -37.16
CA ARG A 775 2.36 26.38 -36.99
C ARG A 775 2.93 27.02 -38.26
N GLY A 776 3.08 26.27 -39.35
CA GLY A 776 3.69 26.73 -40.60
C GLY A 776 5.22 26.78 -40.59
N GLU A 777 5.88 26.17 -39.61
CA GLU A 777 7.33 26.13 -39.44
C GLU A 777 7.96 24.98 -40.28
N LEU A 778 7.68 24.98 -41.58
CA LEU A 778 7.94 23.82 -42.46
C LEU A 778 9.42 23.44 -42.60
N GLU A 779 10.34 24.40 -42.49
CA GLU A 779 11.78 24.11 -42.54
C GLU A 779 12.28 23.40 -41.28
N ALA A 780 11.74 23.75 -40.11
CA ALA A 780 12.05 23.05 -38.86
C ALA A 780 11.47 21.62 -38.89
N ALA A 781 10.24 21.48 -39.36
CA ALA A 781 9.59 20.16 -39.51
C ALA A 781 10.35 19.27 -40.51
N ALA A 782 10.83 19.82 -41.63
CA ALA A 782 11.64 19.09 -42.61
C ALA A 782 12.99 18.63 -42.05
N ALA A 783 13.67 19.48 -41.28
CA ALA A 783 14.90 19.08 -40.57
C ALA A 783 14.64 17.96 -39.56
N GLY A 784 13.51 18.01 -38.84
CA GLY A 784 13.07 16.94 -37.95
C GLY A 784 12.81 15.62 -38.68
N LEU A 785 12.15 15.67 -39.84
CA LEU A 785 11.90 14.49 -40.67
C LEU A 785 13.21 13.86 -41.19
N GLU A 786 14.19 14.66 -41.61
CA GLU A 786 15.49 14.16 -42.04
C GLU A 786 16.24 13.43 -40.91
N GLU A 787 16.19 13.99 -39.69
CA GLU A 787 16.79 13.36 -38.51
C GLU A 787 16.12 12.01 -38.19
N VAL A 788 14.79 11.96 -38.17
CA VAL A 788 14.04 10.72 -37.93
C VAL A 788 14.30 9.69 -39.03
N THR A 789 14.29 10.10 -40.30
CA THR A 789 14.53 9.20 -41.44
C THR A 789 15.93 8.58 -41.34
N ARG A 790 16.96 9.37 -41.01
CA ARG A 790 18.33 8.87 -40.87
C ARG A 790 18.48 7.84 -39.75
N ARG A 791 17.71 8.00 -38.66
CA ARG A 791 17.71 7.04 -37.54
C ARG A 791 17.00 5.74 -37.92
N LEU A 792 15.87 5.82 -38.61
CA LEU A 792 15.12 4.64 -39.08
C LEU A 792 15.85 3.86 -40.19
N GLU A 793 16.57 4.55 -41.10
CA GLU A 793 17.37 3.88 -42.15
C GLU A 793 18.55 3.05 -41.57
N ALA A 794 18.92 3.30 -40.30
CA ALA A 794 19.91 2.52 -39.59
C ALA A 794 19.34 1.27 -38.90
N GLU A 795 18.00 1.14 -38.82
CA GLU A 795 17.29 0.03 -38.19
C GLU A 795 16.75 -0.96 -39.25
N ALA A 796 16.51 -2.22 -38.86
CA ALA A 796 16.09 -3.28 -39.79
C ALA A 796 14.71 -3.02 -40.43
N ASP A 797 14.38 -3.73 -41.51
CA ASP A 797 13.17 -3.58 -42.35
C ASP A 797 11.80 -3.83 -41.64
N SER A 798 11.75 -3.89 -40.31
CA SER A 798 10.52 -4.09 -39.54
C SER A 798 9.61 -2.85 -39.53
N TRP A 799 8.32 -3.06 -39.27
CA TRP A 799 7.32 -2.00 -39.17
C TRP A 799 7.15 -1.58 -37.70
N THR A 800 7.36 -0.30 -37.38
CA THR A 800 7.30 0.26 -36.02
C THR A 800 6.37 1.47 -35.92
N GLU A 801 5.99 1.88 -34.70
CA GLU A 801 5.17 3.09 -34.47
C GLU A 801 5.94 4.35 -34.89
N GLY A 802 7.27 4.38 -34.69
CA GLY A 802 8.13 5.46 -35.18
C GLY A 802 8.11 5.60 -36.71
N ARG A 803 8.12 4.47 -37.45
CA ARG A 803 8.02 4.46 -38.92
C ARG A 803 6.66 4.96 -39.38
N GLU A 804 5.60 4.58 -38.70
CA GLU A 804 4.24 5.08 -38.94
C GLU A 804 4.16 6.61 -38.73
N ALA A 805 4.65 7.10 -37.60
CA ALA A 805 4.68 8.52 -37.27
C ALA A 805 5.51 9.34 -38.28
N MET A 806 6.63 8.79 -38.74
CA MET A 806 7.46 9.39 -39.78
C MET A 806 6.71 9.50 -41.11
N LEU A 807 6.00 8.45 -41.54
CA LEU A 807 5.22 8.46 -42.79
C LEU A 807 4.09 9.51 -42.73
N ARG A 808 3.42 9.63 -41.58
CA ARG A 808 2.42 10.68 -41.34
C ARG A 808 3.05 12.08 -41.42
N LEU A 809 4.20 12.29 -40.78
CA LEU A 809 4.94 13.56 -40.87
C LEU A 809 5.34 13.90 -42.30
N ARG A 810 5.87 12.93 -43.05
CA ARG A 810 6.28 13.10 -44.46
C ARG A 810 5.10 13.54 -45.34
N ALA A 811 3.96 12.87 -45.21
CA ALA A 811 2.75 13.23 -45.94
C ALA A 811 2.23 14.63 -45.53
N GLY A 812 2.23 14.96 -44.23
CA GLY A 812 1.84 16.28 -43.73
C GLY A 812 2.71 17.42 -44.27
N ILE A 813 4.04 17.27 -44.27
CA ILE A 813 4.97 18.26 -44.84
C ILE A 813 4.74 18.43 -46.35
N ALA A 814 4.55 17.32 -47.08
CA ALA A 814 4.30 17.36 -48.52
C ALA A 814 3.00 18.11 -48.86
N LEU A 815 1.92 17.85 -48.11
CA LEU A 815 0.65 18.58 -48.22
C LEU A 815 0.83 20.08 -47.95
N ALA A 816 1.49 20.44 -46.84
CA ALA A 816 1.70 21.83 -46.49
C ALA A 816 2.57 22.60 -47.50
N ARG A 817 3.44 21.90 -48.23
CA ARG A 817 4.24 22.44 -49.35
C ARG A 817 3.51 22.44 -50.70
N GLY A 818 2.26 21.96 -50.76
CA GLY A 818 1.47 21.86 -51.99
C GLY A 818 1.93 20.74 -52.94
N ARG A 819 2.66 19.75 -52.46
CA ARG A 819 3.15 18.59 -53.25
C ARG A 819 2.20 17.42 -53.10
N SER A 820 1.01 17.58 -53.66
CA SER A 820 -0.11 16.63 -53.53
C SER A 820 0.22 15.19 -53.97
N ASP A 821 0.98 15.02 -55.07
CA ASP A 821 1.33 13.68 -55.57
C ASP A 821 2.29 12.94 -54.62
N GLU A 822 3.29 13.65 -54.07
CA GLU A 822 4.23 13.08 -53.08
C GLU A 822 3.49 12.65 -51.80
N ALA A 823 2.54 13.47 -51.34
CA ALA A 823 1.72 13.16 -50.17
C ALA A 823 0.80 11.95 -50.40
N ALA A 824 0.16 11.87 -51.56
CA ALA A 824 -0.74 10.76 -51.91
C ALA A 824 -0.01 9.42 -51.98
N VAL A 825 1.21 9.39 -52.54
CA VAL A 825 2.05 8.18 -52.59
C VAL A 825 2.47 7.76 -51.19
N ALA A 826 3.03 8.68 -50.39
CA ALA A 826 3.48 8.37 -49.03
C ALA A 826 2.36 7.83 -48.13
N ALA A 827 1.17 8.44 -48.20
CA ALA A 827 0.00 7.97 -47.46
C ALA A 827 -0.54 6.63 -47.99
N GLY A 828 -0.46 6.39 -49.30
CA GLY A 828 -0.84 5.12 -49.93
C GLY A 828 0.04 3.95 -49.52
N ASP A 829 1.36 4.14 -49.53
CA ASP A 829 2.32 3.12 -49.11
C ASP A 829 2.14 2.77 -47.62
N ALA A 830 1.88 3.78 -46.79
CA ALA A 830 1.58 3.59 -45.37
C ALA A 830 0.28 2.79 -45.15
N ALA A 831 -0.79 3.14 -45.87
CA ALA A 831 -2.07 2.42 -45.77
C ALA A 831 -1.96 0.96 -46.21
N ALA A 832 -1.16 0.67 -47.24
CA ALA A 832 -0.92 -0.70 -47.71
C ALA A 832 -0.15 -1.53 -46.68
N ALA A 833 0.85 -0.96 -46.02
CA ALA A 833 1.63 -1.66 -45.02
C ALA A 833 0.86 -1.97 -43.71
N LEU A 834 -0.23 -1.25 -43.46
CA LEU A 834 -1.14 -1.45 -42.32
C LEU A 834 -2.30 -2.41 -42.60
N GLU A 835 -2.40 -2.96 -43.82
CA GLU A 835 -3.47 -3.88 -44.19
C GLU A 835 -3.49 -5.13 -43.29
N GLY A 836 -4.63 -5.38 -42.65
CA GLY A 836 -4.80 -6.47 -41.68
C GLY A 836 -4.12 -6.27 -40.33
N ARG A 837 -3.46 -5.12 -40.09
CA ARG A 837 -2.71 -4.84 -38.85
C ARG A 837 -3.39 -3.84 -37.93
N ASP A 838 -3.80 -2.68 -38.46
CA ASP A 838 -4.53 -1.66 -37.72
C ASP A 838 -5.57 -0.98 -38.63
N ALA A 839 -6.84 -1.30 -38.41
CA ALA A 839 -7.95 -0.78 -39.21
C ALA A 839 -8.07 0.76 -39.11
N TYR A 840 -7.91 1.32 -37.91
CA TYR A 840 -8.09 2.76 -37.67
C TYR A 840 -6.98 3.56 -38.33
N MET A 841 -5.73 3.12 -38.13
CA MET A 841 -4.56 3.80 -38.69
C MET A 841 -4.55 3.73 -40.21
N ARG A 842 -4.90 2.56 -40.78
CA ARG A 842 -5.11 2.43 -42.23
C ARG A 842 -6.16 3.43 -42.72
N ALA A 843 -7.33 3.49 -42.09
CA ALA A 843 -8.37 4.46 -42.47
C ALA A 843 -7.91 5.92 -42.36
N SER A 844 -7.09 6.24 -41.36
CA SER A 844 -6.48 7.57 -41.20
C SER A 844 -5.53 7.93 -42.35
N PHE A 845 -4.73 6.98 -42.83
CA PHE A 845 -3.88 7.18 -44.01
C PHE A 845 -4.67 7.23 -45.33
N LEU A 846 -5.76 6.46 -45.45
CA LEU A 846 -6.68 6.55 -46.60
C LEU A 846 -7.33 7.95 -46.69
N LEU A 847 -7.74 8.51 -45.54
CA LEU A 847 -8.24 9.88 -45.45
C LEU A 847 -7.17 10.89 -45.89
N LEU A 848 -5.94 10.77 -45.37
CA LEU A 848 -4.82 11.65 -45.72
C LEU A 848 -4.47 11.58 -47.22
N ARG A 849 -4.51 10.38 -47.81
CA ARG A 849 -4.33 10.19 -49.26
C ARG A 849 -5.46 10.85 -50.05
N ALA A 850 -6.71 10.72 -49.61
CA ALA A 850 -7.84 11.36 -50.27
C ALA A 850 -7.72 12.90 -50.22
N GLU A 851 -7.28 13.47 -49.10
CA GLU A 851 -7.01 14.91 -48.98
C GLU A 851 -5.97 15.39 -49.99
N ALA A 852 -4.87 14.64 -50.13
CA ALA A 852 -3.83 14.94 -51.10
C ALA A 852 -4.35 14.90 -52.54
N LEU A 853 -5.11 13.87 -52.90
CA LEU A 853 -5.72 13.73 -54.23
C LEU A 853 -6.71 14.86 -54.54
N VAL A 854 -7.52 15.27 -53.56
CA VAL A 854 -8.45 16.40 -53.70
C VAL A 854 -7.70 17.72 -53.86
N ALA A 855 -6.60 17.93 -53.14
CA ALA A 855 -5.77 19.12 -53.27
C ALA A 855 -5.06 19.20 -54.64
N GLY A 856 -4.74 18.07 -55.29
CA GLY A 856 -4.12 18.00 -56.61
C GLY A 856 -5.05 18.33 -57.79
N GLY A 857 -6.37 18.24 -57.62
CA GLY A 857 -7.36 18.82 -58.54
C GLY A 857 -7.55 18.16 -59.92
N SER A 858 -7.18 16.89 -60.12
CA SER A 858 -7.44 16.17 -61.39
C SER A 858 -8.71 15.30 -61.35
N GLY A 859 -9.49 15.25 -62.44
CA GLY A 859 -10.75 14.51 -62.51
C GLY A 859 -10.67 13.03 -62.11
N PRO A 860 -9.67 12.25 -62.59
CA PRO A 860 -9.45 10.87 -62.14
C PRO A 860 -9.10 10.75 -60.65
N ALA A 861 -8.31 11.68 -60.10
CA ALA A 861 -7.93 11.69 -58.69
C ALA A 861 -9.13 11.92 -57.76
N VAL A 862 -10.12 12.71 -58.19
CA VAL A 862 -11.37 12.94 -57.44
C VAL A 862 -12.22 11.67 -57.34
N VAL A 863 -12.24 10.83 -58.39
CA VAL A 863 -12.98 9.54 -58.35
C VAL A 863 -12.32 8.57 -57.38
N GLU A 864 -10.98 8.48 -57.44
CA GLU A 864 -10.19 7.65 -56.52
C GLU A 864 -10.35 8.13 -55.07
N ALA A 865 -10.23 9.43 -54.81
CA ALA A 865 -10.42 10.01 -53.49
C ALA A 865 -11.79 9.67 -52.90
N ARG A 866 -12.86 9.64 -53.71
CA ARG A 866 -14.21 9.30 -53.23
C ARG A 866 -14.27 7.84 -52.75
N ALA A 867 -13.67 6.91 -53.49
CA ALA A 867 -13.63 5.49 -53.09
C ALA A 867 -12.88 5.30 -51.76
N LEU A 868 -11.72 5.96 -51.61
CA LEU A 868 -10.93 5.93 -50.38
C LEU A 868 -11.69 6.52 -49.19
N LEU A 869 -12.44 7.61 -49.38
CA LEU A 869 -13.25 8.24 -48.34
C LEU A 869 -14.39 7.34 -47.87
N GLU A 870 -15.10 6.63 -48.77
CA GLU A 870 -16.17 5.70 -48.36
C GLU A 870 -15.62 4.48 -47.59
N GLU A 871 -14.44 3.99 -47.97
CA GLU A 871 -13.75 2.94 -47.22
C GLU A 871 -13.37 3.42 -45.80
N ALA A 872 -12.74 4.60 -45.69
CA ALA A 872 -12.38 5.19 -44.40
C ALA A 872 -13.62 5.50 -43.54
N ARG A 873 -14.70 5.99 -44.16
CA ARG A 873 -15.98 6.29 -43.50
C ARG A 873 -16.58 5.08 -42.81
N THR A 874 -16.47 3.91 -43.41
CA THR A 874 -16.98 2.65 -42.83
C THR A 874 -16.26 2.33 -41.51
N VAL A 875 -14.93 2.47 -41.48
CA VAL A 875 -14.12 2.23 -40.28
C VAL A 875 -14.40 3.28 -39.21
N PHE A 876 -14.37 4.58 -39.57
CA PHE A 876 -14.65 5.67 -38.62
C PHE A 876 -16.07 5.62 -38.07
N GLY A 877 -17.04 5.18 -38.87
CA GLY A 877 -18.43 4.98 -38.45
C GLY A 877 -18.56 3.92 -37.35
N GLY A 878 -17.80 2.82 -37.45
CA GLY A 878 -17.79 1.78 -36.42
C GLY A 878 -17.22 2.24 -35.07
N LEU A 879 -16.31 3.22 -35.06
CA LEU A 879 -15.74 3.83 -33.85
C LEU A 879 -16.57 5.03 -33.33
N GLU A 880 -17.54 5.50 -34.11
CA GLU A 880 -18.14 6.83 -33.92
C GLU A 880 -17.09 7.95 -33.86
N ALA A 881 -16.04 7.86 -34.69
CA ALA A 881 -14.94 8.82 -34.71
C ALA A 881 -15.38 10.16 -35.33
N ARG A 882 -16.17 10.95 -34.58
CA ARG A 882 -16.83 12.18 -35.06
C ARG A 882 -15.88 13.16 -35.76
N PRO A 883 -14.69 13.48 -35.22
CA PRO A 883 -13.77 14.41 -35.88
C PRO A 883 -13.33 13.92 -37.27
N ALA A 884 -13.06 12.62 -37.41
CA ALA A 884 -12.67 12.01 -38.68
C ALA A 884 -13.85 11.91 -39.66
N LEU A 885 -15.05 11.57 -39.16
CA LEU A 885 -16.29 11.53 -39.95
C LEU A 885 -16.68 12.91 -40.49
N ASP A 886 -16.63 13.94 -39.64
CA ASP A 886 -16.88 15.33 -40.04
C ASP A 886 -15.93 15.76 -41.14
N ARG A 887 -14.66 15.34 -41.03
CA ARG A 887 -13.64 15.64 -42.05
C ARG A 887 -13.90 14.90 -43.37
N VAL A 888 -14.27 13.62 -43.32
CA VAL A 888 -14.70 12.85 -44.49
C VAL A 888 -15.88 13.52 -45.18
N ASP A 889 -16.91 13.90 -44.42
CA ASP A 889 -18.13 14.52 -44.93
C ASP A 889 -17.86 15.92 -45.51
N GLU A 890 -16.95 16.70 -44.92
CA GLU A 890 -16.47 17.98 -45.47
C GLU A 890 -15.84 17.78 -46.86
N LEU A 891 -14.93 16.80 -47.01
CA LEU A 891 -14.25 16.53 -48.28
C LEU A 891 -15.24 16.03 -49.34
N LEU A 892 -16.13 15.09 -48.99
CA LEU A 892 -17.18 14.62 -49.90
C LEU A 892 -18.09 15.76 -50.38
N THR A 893 -18.40 16.72 -49.48
CA THR A 893 -19.18 17.91 -49.82
C THR A 893 -18.42 18.85 -50.75
N ARG A 894 -17.14 19.11 -50.48
CA ARG A 894 -16.27 19.95 -51.33
C ARG A 894 -16.14 19.38 -52.74
N MET A 895 -15.94 18.06 -52.85
CA MET A 895 -15.87 17.37 -54.14
C MET A 895 -17.18 17.43 -54.90
N SER A 896 -18.32 17.46 -54.21
CA SER A 896 -19.65 17.57 -54.84
C SER A 896 -20.00 18.99 -55.30
N ARG A 897 -19.32 20.02 -54.78
CA ARG A 897 -19.48 21.43 -55.18
C ARG A 897 -18.48 21.88 -56.26
N GLY A 898 -17.42 21.11 -56.50
CA GLY A 898 -16.35 21.40 -57.46
C GLY A 898 -16.45 20.66 -58.80
N VAL A 899 -17.61 20.06 -59.11
CA VAL A 899 -17.94 19.43 -60.41
C VAL A 899 -18.77 20.37 -61.27
#